data_AF-A0A0A2TCS5-F1
#
_entry.id   AF-A0A0A2TCS5-F1
#
_cell.length_a   1.000
_cell.length_b   1.000
_cell.length_c   1.000
_cell.angle_alpha   90.00
_cell.angle_beta   90.00
_cell.angle_gamma   90.00
#
_symmetry.space_group_name_H-M   'P 1'
#
loop_
_entity.id
_entity.type
_entity.pdbx_description
1 polymer ?
#
loop_
_entity_poly.entity_id
_entity_poly.type
_entity_poly.pdbx_seq_one_letter_code
_entity_poly.pdbx_strand_id
1 'polypeptide(L)'
;MSKNHSNGSDKSPFVKWWQDGKIQKASRITYDVLWNVVLFFLIIGVVGFFFAGGMGAGYFASLVKDEPIRAEEDMKQDIYNYEETTEIFFGDNKYLGKIRSDLYREEVQLENVSDYVRNAVIATEDEYFETHDGIVPKAILRAIYQEVTNASTKTGGSTLTQQLIKNQILTNEVSFERKAKEILLAMRLERFFEKDEILEAYLNVVPFGRNASGRNIAGIETAAQGIFGVSADELNLAQSAFIAGLPQSPYLYTPFLNNGQVKSEENIAPAMDRMQTVLTRMHEAGMISDQELETARNYNIAADFAEPEASPIQEYPYLTIEIEKRAKKILAKELAKQDGYNEEDLENNEALQEQYSILADRNLRGNGYKIHTTIDQEIYDKMQEVKDKYNQYGPEKKETVVIDGEEKTIQEPVQVGGLLMENSTGKILSFIGGRDYEQNQVNHATDSQRSNGSTMKPILVYAPAIELGEAQPGSVVADIDTSFQAGTKTWSPGNYTGRYHGLTSVRYALAKSFNVPAARTYADIVNQNPVSFLDKMGFTTLTEGDRTNLSMALGAVTNGVTVEENTNAYATFGNMGQFVDAYMIDRIENKDGEMLYEHKSEKTKVFSEQTSYLTIDMMRDVLDYGTARYANSRLKYPGVDWAGKTGTSQNFRDTWFVATNPNVTMGMWMGYDTPKSIKCYGCNLSYSNRNINLWSQVVNAASDIRPELMVPEESFKNPGGIVTANYCATSGLAPSELCSEFGLVKSDIYASGQVPSKRDDSLIQTRSVTVNGNTYVADEATPNEFTNSGIYFNPDWIERNGYDKLDDFSQLIPNNQRWANVSVPASNKLPNDGQAPAAPASVNASGGAVTWSPSASNDVVGYRVYRAPSPGAAFQLTGSSVDTSLGSRGRGVYIVKAVDYYGRVSGASPSAQYGDFTPDPPPETDNDNNSGNSGNSGNNNNSGDSGDSGNSGNSDGDTGGTGDSGNSGDSGNDGGDTGNSGNSGGNTGNSGDSSGDSGGSSNSSGGDSSDSGGNSGNSENSGDSNSQ
;
A
#
# COMPACT_ATOMS: atom_id res chain seq x y z
N MET A 1 -95.92 -96.69 -79.04
CA MET A 1 -95.85 -95.21 -78.91
C MET A 1 -94.63 -94.83 -78.07
N SER A 2 -94.34 -93.54 -77.89
CA SER A 2 -92.99 -93.03 -77.54
C SER A 2 -92.81 -92.67 -76.06
N LYS A 3 -91.56 -92.71 -75.57
CA LYS A 3 -90.99 -92.15 -74.31
C LYS A 3 -91.59 -92.69 -72.98
N ASN A 4 -90.78 -93.04 -71.98
CA ASN A 4 -89.83 -92.16 -71.28
C ASN A 4 -88.61 -92.90 -70.68
N HIS A 5 -87.53 -92.15 -70.44
CA HIS A 5 -86.40 -92.56 -69.59
C HIS A 5 -86.55 -91.99 -68.17
N SER A 6 -85.97 -92.68 -67.18
CA SER A 6 -85.65 -92.11 -65.86
C SER A 6 -84.21 -92.49 -65.50
N ASN A 7 -83.30 -91.50 -65.49
CA ASN A 7 -81.93 -91.71 -65.00
C ASN A 7 -81.92 -91.82 -63.47
N GLY A 8 -81.11 -92.72 -62.93
CA GLY A 8 -80.65 -92.61 -61.54
C GLY A 8 -79.64 -91.47 -61.42
N SER A 9 -79.77 -90.64 -60.40
CA SER A 9 -78.83 -89.56 -60.10
C SER A 9 -77.89 -89.95 -58.96
N ASP A 10 -76.60 -89.68 -59.14
CA ASP A 10 -75.58 -89.92 -58.12
C ASP A 10 -75.70 -88.87 -56.99
N LYS A 11 -75.53 -89.30 -55.73
CA LYS A 11 -75.71 -88.40 -54.57
C LYS A 11 -74.40 -87.74 -54.19
N SER A 12 -74.38 -86.41 -54.14
CA SER A 12 -73.17 -85.65 -53.81
C SER A 12 -72.62 -86.00 -52.41
N PRO A 13 -71.29 -86.03 -52.23
CA PRO A 13 -70.66 -86.49 -50.99
C PRO A 13 -71.04 -85.66 -49.75
N PHE A 14 -71.38 -84.38 -49.96
CA PHE A 14 -71.77 -83.45 -48.90
C PHE A 14 -73.00 -83.92 -48.10
N VAL A 15 -74.04 -84.42 -48.79
CA VAL A 15 -75.26 -84.93 -48.13
C VAL A 15 -74.95 -86.16 -47.26
N LYS A 16 -74.02 -87.00 -47.72
CA LYS A 16 -73.56 -88.20 -47.00
C LYS A 16 -72.77 -87.83 -45.73
N TRP A 17 -71.90 -86.82 -45.81
CA TRP A 17 -71.14 -86.33 -44.66
C TRP A 17 -71.99 -85.59 -43.60
N TRP A 18 -73.12 -85.00 -44.00
CA TRP A 18 -74.06 -84.40 -43.04
C TRP A 18 -74.84 -85.49 -42.27
N GLN A 19 -75.34 -86.52 -42.95
CA GLN A 19 -76.08 -87.62 -42.32
C GLN A 19 -75.19 -88.54 -41.45
N ASP A 20 -73.91 -88.70 -41.80
CA ASP A 20 -72.91 -89.38 -40.96
C ASP A 20 -72.53 -88.60 -39.68
N GLY A 21 -73.09 -87.40 -39.44
CA GLY A 21 -72.71 -86.49 -38.34
C GLY A 21 -71.30 -85.90 -38.45
N LYS A 22 -70.57 -86.22 -39.52
CA LYS A 22 -69.14 -85.85 -39.70
C LYS A 22 -68.94 -84.34 -39.78
N ILE A 23 -69.87 -83.60 -40.39
CA ILE A 23 -69.77 -82.14 -40.49
C ILE A 23 -69.98 -81.46 -39.13
N GLN A 24 -70.91 -81.93 -38.30
CA GLN A 24 -71.11 -81.40 -36.93
C GLN A 24 -69.92 -81.75 -36.04
N LYS A 25 -69.37 -82.97 -36.18
CA LYS A 25 -68.16 -83.39 -35.46
C LYS A 25 -66.94 -82.56 -35.89
N ALA A 26 -66.74 -82.33 -37.18
CA ALA A 26 -65.67 -81.50 -37.72
C ALA A 26 -65.82 -80.03 -37.30
N SER A 27 -67.00 -79.42 -37.46
CA SER A 27 -67.24 -78.02 -37.06
C SER A 27 -67.02 -77.80 -35.56
N ARG A 28 -67.46 -78.73 -34.71
CA ARG A 28 -67.21 -78.68 -33.27
C ARG A 28 -65.72 -78.86 -32.96
N ILE A 29 -65.03 -79.82 -33.56
CA ILE A 29 -63.58 -79.98 -33.40
C ILE A 29 -62.82 -78.73 -33.88
N THR A 30 -63.20 -78.12 -35.00
CA THR A 30 -62.59 -76.87 -35.50
C THR A 30 -62.84 -75.70 -34.56
N TYR A 31 -64.04 -75.57 -33.98
CA TYR A 31 -64.32 -74.57 -32.95
C TYR A 31 -63.52 -74.83 -31.68
N ASP A 32 -63.53 -76.06 -31.16
CA ASP A 32 -62.78 -76.46 -29.97
C ASP A 32 -61.27 -76.24 -30.17
N VAL A 33 -60.72 -76.49 -31.37
CA VAL A 33 -59.32 -76.20 -31.71
C VAL A 33 -59.05 -74.70 -31.82
N LEU A 34 -59.87 -73.93 -32.55
CA LEU A 34 -59.70 -72.47 -32.65
C LEU A 34 -59.80 -71.79 -31.28
N TRP A 35 -60.78 -72.18 -30.48
CA TRP A 35 -60.95 -71.67 -29.12
C TRP A 35 -59.77 -72.05 -28.23
N ASN A 36 -59.29 -73.29 -28.26
CA ASN A 36 -58.10 -73.67 -27.48
C ASN A 36 -56.81 -72.98 -27.98
N VAL A 37 -56.68 -72.67 -29.27
CA VAL A 37 -55.56 -71.86 -29.79
C VAL A 37 -55.64 -70.41 -29.32
N VAL A 38 -56.82 -69.78 -29.37
CA VAL A 38 -57.04 -68.43 -28.82
C VAL A 38 -56.82 -68.42 -27.31
N LEU A 39 -57.31 -69.42 -26.59
CA LEU A 39 -57.12 -69.58 -25.14
C LEU A 39 -55.64 -69.79 -24.78
N PHE A 40 -54.89 -70.55 -25.58
CA PHE A 40 -53.44 -70.74 -25.42
C PHE A 40 -52.67 -69.43 -25.58
N PHE A 41 -52.96 -68.65 -26.63
CA PHE A 41 -52.36 -67.32 -26.80
C PHE A 41 -52.82 -66.32 -25.72
N LEU A 42 -54.06 -66.42 -25.23
CA LEU A 42 -54.55 -65.59 -24.12
C LEU A 42 -53.84 -65.95 -22.80
N ILE A 43 -53.67 -67.24 -22.50
CA ILE A 43 -52.93 -67.71 -21.32
C ILE A 43 -51.46 -67.28 -21.41
N ILE A 44 -50.82 -67.41 -22.58
CA ILE A 44 -49.45 -66.91 -22.80
C ILE A 44 -49.40 -65.38 -22.65
N GLY A 45 -50.39 -64.65 -23.14
CA GLY A 45 -50.50 -63.21 -22.95
C GLY A 45 -50.62 -62.80 -21.48
N VAL A 46 -51.45 -63.49 -20.70
CA VAL A 46 -51.63 -63.25 -19.27
C VAL A 46 -50.38 -63.64 -18.46
N VAL A 47 -49.79 -64.81 -18.72
CA VAL A 47 -48.54 -65.24 -18.07
C VAL A 47 -47.38 -64.32 -18.43
N GLY A 48 -47.27 -63.91 -19.70
CA GLY A 48 -46.28 -62.95 -20.17
C GLY A 48 -46.47 -61.56 -19.56
N PHE A 49 -47.71 -61.09 -19.39
CA PHE A 49 -48.03 -59.84 -18.71
C PHE A 49 -47.62 -59.87 -17.23
N PHE A 50 -47.98 -60.93 -16.49
CA PHE A 50 -47.54 -61.06 -15.09
C PHE A 50 -46.03 -61.24 -14.95
N PHE A 51 -45.37 -61.95 -15.87
CA PHE A 51 -43.92 -62.10 -15.88
C PHE A 51 -43.20 -60.78 -16.18
N ALA A 52 -43.63 -60.03 -17.19
CA ALA A 52 -43.09 -58.71 -17.52
C ALA A 52 -43.35 -57.69 -16.41
N GLY A 53 -44.54 -57.69 -15.81
CA GLY A 53 -44.87 -56.87 -14.65
C GLY A 53 -44.01 -57.20 -13.43
N GLY A 54 -43.78 -58.49 -13.15
CA GLY A 54 -42.88 -58.95 -12.09
C GLY A 54 -41.42 -58.57 -12.32
N MET A 55 -40.93 -58.69 -13.56
CA MET A 55 -39.59 -58.18 -13.94
C MET A 55 -39.47 -56.67 -13.77
N GLY A 56 -40.46 -55.90 -14.24
CA GLY A 56 -40.48 -54.44 -14.12
C GLY A 56 -40.51 -53.97 -12.66
N ALA A 57 -41.36 -54.58 -11.83
CA ALA A 57 -41.44 -54.29 -10.40
C ALA A 57 -40.13 -54.68 -9.66
N GLY A 58 -39.54 -55.84 -9.99
CA GLY A 58 -38.26 -56.27 -9.43
C GLY A 58 -37.10 -55.35 -9.81
N TYR A 59 -37.07 -54.88 -11.06
CA TYR A 59 -36.08 -53.92 -11.53
C TYR A 59 -36.25 -52.56 -10.84
N PHE A 60 -37.48 -52.02 -10.79
CA PHE A 60 -37.79 -50.78 -10.05
C PHE A 60 -37.36 -50.88 -8.58
N ALA A 61 -37.72 -51.98 -7.90
CA ALA A 61 -37.30 -52.23 -6.52
C ALA A 61 -35.77 -52.26 -6.37
N SER A 62 -35.03 -52.82 -7.35
CA SER A 62 -33.56 -52.85 -7.32
C SER A 62 -32.89 -51.48 -7.48
N LEU A 63 -33.58 -50.51 -8.10
CA LEU A 63 -33.12 -49.12 -8.27
C LEU A 63 -33.39 -48.24 -7.04
N VAL A 64 -34.42 -48.55 -6.25
CA VAL A 64 -34.80 -47.76 -5.06
C VAL A 64 -34.43 -48.42 -3.73
N LYS A 65 -33.82 -49.61 -3.75
CA LYS A 65 -33.51 -50.43 -2.56
C LYS A 65 -32.64 -49.71 -1.49
N ASP A 66 -31.80 -48.76 -1.93
CA ASP A 66 -30.83 -48.03 -1.09
C ASP A 66 -31.33 -46.62 -0.71
N GLU A 67 -32.51 -46.19 -1.16
CA GLU A 67 -33.11 -44.91 -0.75
C GLU A 67 -33.68 -45.03 0.68
N PRO A 68 -33.29 -44.17 1.62
CA PRO A 68 -33.79 -44.23 3.00
C PRO A 68 -35.28 -43.85 3.08
N ILE A 69 -35.97 -44.40 4.09
CA ILE A 69 -37.36 -44.06 4.40
C ILE A 69 -37.39 -42.70 5.13
N ARG A 70 -37.29 -41.60 4.38
CA ARG A 70 -37.39 -40.21 4.89
C ARG A 70 -38.68 -40.02 5.70
N ALA A 71 -38.59 -39.38 6.86
CA ALA A 71 -39.74 -39.00 7.66
C ALA A 71 -40.57 -37.90 6.97
N GLU A 72 -41.70 -37.53 7.58
CA GLU A 72 -42.47 -36.36 7.15
C GLU A 72 -41.68 -35.07 7.41
N GLU A 73 -41.12 -34.92 8.62
CA GLU A 73 -40.31 -33.77 9.03
C GLU A 73 -39.10 -33.57 8.10
N ASP A 74 -38.31 -34.63 7.86
CA ASP A 74 -37.15 -34.59 6.95
C ASP A 74 -37.53 -34.07 5.56
N MET A 75 -38.68 -34.48 5.01
CA MET A 75 -39.13 -34.00 3.70
C MET A 75 -39.75 -32.61 3.75
N LYS A 76 -40.37 -32.20 4.85
CA LYS A 76 -40.80 -30.80 5.03
C LYS A 76 -39.59 -29.89 5.09
N GLN A 77 -38.53 -30.28 5.79
CA GLN A 77 -37.25 -29.59 5.73
C GLN A 77 -36.62 -29.62 4.33
N ASP A 78 -36.48 -30.78 3.68
CA ASP A 78 -35.90 -30.90 2.32
C ASP A 78 -36.64 -30.05 1.27
N ILE A 79 -37.95 -29.86 1.40
CA ILE A 79 -38.81 -29.17 0.40
C ILE A 79 -38.95 -27.68 0.68
N TYR A 80 -39.10 -27.27 1.94
CA TYR A 80 -39.22 -25.86 2.35
C TYR A 80 -37.86 -25.19 2.63
N ASN A 81 -36.73 -25.90 2.48
CA ASN A 81 -35.40 -25.29 2.56
C ASN A 81 -35.08 -24.44 1.32
N TYR A 82 -35.75 -23.29 1.22
CA TYR A 82 -35.60 -22.36 0.13
C TYR A 82 -34.28 -21.57 0.25
N GLU A 83 -33.42 -21.71 -0.77
CA GLU A 83 -32.08 -21.08 -0.84
C GLU A 83 -32.15 -19.55 -1.02
N GLU A 84 -32.53 -18.81 0.00
CA GLU A 84 -32.62 -17.34 -0.07
C GLU A 84 -31.27 -16.67 -0.33
N THR A 85 -31.29 -15.63 -1.17
CA THR A 85 -30.07 -14.92 -1.55
C THR A 85 -29.73 -13.79 -0.57
N THR A 86 -28.62 -13.95 0.14
CA THR A 86 -28.08 -13.00 1.14
C THR A 86 -28.08 -11.54 0.70
N GLU A 87 -28.54 -10.67 1.60
CA GLU A 87 -28.58 -9.21 1.46
C GLU A 87 -27.34 -8.55 2.08
N ILE A 88 -26.88 -7.46 1.47
CA ILE A 88 -25.79 -6.61 1.95
C ILE A 88 -26.35 -5.21 2.21
N PHE A 89 -25.87 -4.60 3.30
CA PHE A 89 -26.17 -3.23 3.70
C PHE A 89 -24.88 -2.44 3.95
N PHE A 90 -24.87 -1.19 3.51
CA PHE A 90 -23.95 -0.16 3.98
C PHE A 90 -24.16 0.14 5.48
N GLY A 91 -23.36 1.07 6.01
CA GLY A 91 -23.63 1.74 7.28
C GLY A 91 -25.04 2.34 7.36
N ASP A 92 -25.50 2.56 8.58
CA ASP A 92 -26.85 3.02 8.93
C ASP A 92 -28.00 2.16 8.35
N ASN A 93 -27.71 0.90 8.01
CA ASN A 93 -28.62 -0.07 7.40
C ASN A 93 -29.19 0.35 6.03
N LYS A 94 -28.49 1.20 5.27
CA LYS A 94 -28.85 1.48 3.86
C LYS A 94 -28.59 0.22 3.02
N TYR A 95 -29.57 -0.24 2.26
CA TYR A 95 -29.45 -1.42 1.39
C TYR A 95 -28.42 -1.19 0.27
N LEU A 96 -27.51 -2.15 0.08
CA LEU A 96 -26.50 -2.17 -0.98
C LEU A 96 -26.93 -3.10 -2.13
N GLY A 97 -27.57 -4.22 -1.79
CA GLY A 97 -28.07 -5.22 -2.75
C GLY A 97 -27.73 -6.65 -2.33
N LYS A 98 -28.05 -7.62 -3.19
CA LYS A 98 -27.91 -9.06 -2.88
C LYS A 98 -26.64 -9.69 -3.45
N ILE A 99 -26.04 -10.63 -2.71
CA ILE A 99 -24.89 -11.45 -3.14
C ILE A 99 -25.22 -12.21 -4.43
N ARG A 100 -24.19 -12.63 -5.17
CA ARG A 100 -24.38 -13.52 -6.32
C ARG A 100 -24.50 -14.98 -5.88
N SER A 101 -25.74 -15.47 -5.90
CA SER A 101 -26.11 -16.89 -5.88
C SER A 101 -26.07 -17.50 -7.29
N ASP A 102 -26.18 -18.83 -7.39
CA ASP A 102 -26.38 -19.54 -8.68
C ASP A 102 -27.81 -19.40 -9.23
N LEU A 103 -28.78 -19.19 -8.33
CA LEU A 103 -30.18 -18.85 -8.60
C LEU A 103 -30.62 -17.76 -7.62
N TYR A 104 -31.01 -16.59 -8.12
CA TYR A 104 -31.67 -15.56 -7.32
C TYR A 104 -33.14 -15.92 -7.10
N ARG A 105 -33.62 -15.82 -5.85
CA ARG A 105 -34.97 -16.22 -5.42
C ARG A 105 -35.42 -15.51 -4.14
N GLU A 106 -36.73 -15.34 -4.03
CA GLU A 106 -37.49 -14.84 -2.88
C GLU A 106 -38.69 -15.78 -2.63
N GLU A 107 -39.10 -15.93 -1.37
CA GLU A 107 -40.24 -16.79 -0.97
C GLU A 107 -41.57 -16.02 -1.05
N VAL A 108 -42.60 -16.63 -1.63
CA VAL A 108 -43.98 -16.11 -1.64
C VAL A 108 -45.00 -17.21 -1.32
N GLN A 109 -45.97 -16.90 -0.46
CA GLN A 109 -47.08 -17.79 -0.12
C GLN A 109 -48.10 -17.83 -1.24
N LEU A 110 -48.72 -18.99 -1.49
CA LEU A 110 -49.59 -19.25 -2.65
C LEU A 110 -50.82 -18.34 -2.72
N GLU A 111 -51.28 -17.79 -1.58
CA GLU A 111 -52.36 -16.80 -1.54
C GLU A 111 -51.98 -15.44 -2.16
N ASN A 112 -50.68 -15.12 -2.22
CA ASN A 112 -50.11 -13.91 -2.83
C ASN A 112 -49.56 -14.21 -4.24
N VAL A 113 -50.20 -15.13 -4.98
CA VAL A 113 -49.83 -15.50 -6.35
C VAL A 113 -51.07 -15.52 -7.25
N SER A 114 -51.01 -14.83 -8.39
CA SER A 114 -52.10 -14.63 -9.33
C SER A 114 -52.76 -15.94 -9.79
N ASP A 115 -54.09 -16.00 -9.72
CA ASP A 115 -54.92 -17.07 -10.30
C ASP A 115 -54.50 -17.42 -11.73
N TYR A 116 -54.12 -16.41 -12.53
CA TYR A 116 -53.73 -16.65 -13.91
C TYR A 116 -52.44 -17.47 -14.02
N VAL A 117 -51.42 -17.24 -13.17
CA VAL A 117 -50.16 -18.00 -13.25
C VAL A 117 -50.28 -19.37 -12.59
N ARG A 118 -51.07 -19.49 -11.51
CA ARG A 118 -51.42 -20.80 -10.90
C ARG A 118 -52.09 -21.71 -11.93
N ASN A 119 -53.13 -21.20 -12.62
CA ASN A 119 -53.80 -21.91 -13.71
C ASN A 119 -52.88 -22.17 -14.93
N ALA A 120 -52.04 -21.20 -15.32
CA ALA A 120 -51.13 -21.34 -16.46
C ALA A 120 -50.09 -22.45 -16.27
N VAL A 121 -49.53 -22.56 -15.05
CA VAL A 121 -48.58 -23.63 -14.69
C VAL A 121 -49.27 -24.99 -14.69
N ILE A 122 -50.44 -25.12 -14.04
CA ILE A 122 -51.21 -26.39 -14.02
C ILE A 122 -51.55 -26.84 -15.45
N ALA A 123 -52.18 -25.98 -16.27
CA ALA A 123 -52.56 -26.32 -17.65
C ALA A 123 -51.36 -26.71 -18.54
N THR A 124 -50.15 -26.23 -18.22
CA THR A 124 -48.97 -26.39 -19.08
C THR A 124 -48.09 -27.57 -18.66
N GLU A 125 -47.80 -27.69 -17.38
CA GLU A 125 -46.87 -28.69 -16.87
C GLU A 125 -47.60 -29.95 -16.35
N ASP A 126 -48.84 -29.83 -15.84
CA ASP A 126 -49.57 -30.97 -15.26
C ASP A 126 -51.11 -30.81 -15.26
N GLU A 127 -51.72 -31.04 -16.42
CA GLU A 127 -53.17 -31.06 -16.67
C GLU A 127 -53.98 -31.90 -15.65
N TYR A 128 -53.34 -32.86 -14.96
CA TYR A 128 -53.99 -33.82 -14.06
C TYR A 128 -53.64 -33.60 -12.58
N PHE A 129 -52.96 -32.51 -12.23
CA PHE A 129 -52.41 -32.25 -10.90
C PHE A 129 -53.40 -32.55 -9.75
N GLU A 130 -54.60 -31.98 -9.80
CA GLU A 130 -55.69 -32.16 -8.82
C GLU A 130 -56.26 -33.59 -8.70
N THR A 131 -55.81 -34.53 -9.53
CA THR A 131 -56.47 -35.84 -9.72
C THR A 131 -55.56 -37.05 -9.58
N HIS A 132 -54.26 -36.86 -9.33
CA HIS A 132 -53.27 -37.92 -9.26
C HIS A 132 -52.61 -38.03 -7.88
N ASP A 133 -52.10 -39.23 -7.54
CA ASP A 133 -51.28 -39.49 -6.35
C ASP A 133 -49.77 -39.48 -6.74
N GLY A 134 -49.21 -38.30 -6.91
CA GLY A 134 -47.80 -38.00 -7.26
C GLY A 134 -47.40 -38.32 -8.70
N ILE A 135 -48.08 -39.24 -9.38
CA ILE A 135 -47.75 -39.70 -10.74
C ILE A 135 -49.00 -39.93 -11.61
N VAL A 136 -48.88 -39.75 -12.92
CA VAL A 136 -49.91 -40.12 -13.91
C VAL A 136 -49.54 -41.45 -14.59
N PRO A 137 -50.11 -42.62 -14.21
CA PRO A 137 -49.65 -43.92 -14.72
C PRO A 137 -49.85 -44.09 -16.24
N LYS A 138 -50.88 -43.46 -16.80
CA LYS A 138 -51.12 -43.41 -18.26
C LYS A 138 -49.98 -42.70 -19.00
N ALA A 139 -49.40 -41.65 -18.42
CA ALA A 139 -48.29 -40.90 -19.02
C ALA A 139 -46.99 -41.72 -19.00
N ILE A 140 -46.71 -42.44 -17.91
CA ILE A 140 -45.55 -43.34 -17.80
C ILE A 140 -45.65 -44.46 -18.84
N LEU A 141 -46.80 -45.14 -18.96
CA LEU A 141 -47.01 -46.18 -19.98
C LEU A 141 -46.92 -45.63 -21.42
N ARG A 142 -47.43 -44.42 -21.66
CA ARG A 142 -47.29 -43.71 -22.94
C ARG A 142 -45.83 -43.40 -23.28
N ALA A 143 -45.05 -42.92 -22.31
CA ALA A 143 -43.64 -42.60 -22.50
C ALA A 143 -42.80 -43.87 -22.80
N ILE A 144 -43.02 -44.97 -22.05
CA ILE A 144 -42.36 -46.25 -22.32
C ILE A 144 -42.69 -46.76 -23.73
N TYR A 145 -43.96 -46.64 -24.17
CA TYR A 145 -44.35 -47.01 -25.53
C TYR A 145 -43.70 -46.12 -26.60
N GLN A 146 -43.63 -44.80 -26.39
CA GLN A 146 -42.96 -43.85 -27.30
C GLN A 146 -41.46 -44.12 -27.43
N GLU A 147 -40.79 -44.48 -26.32
CA GLU A 147 -39.37 -44.85 -26.31
C GLU A 147 -39.13 -46.15 -27.10
N VAL A 148 -39.91 -47.20 -26.81
CA VAL A 148 -39.81 -48.52 -27.48
C VAL A 148 -40.17 -48.45 -28.97
N THR A 149 -40.97 -47.45 -29.39
CA THR A 149 -41.36 -47.26 -30.81
C THR A 149 -40.50 -46.23 -31.56
N ASN A 150 -39.51 -45.61 -30.93
CA ASN A 150 -38.72 -44.49 -31.48
C ASN A 150 -39.61 -43.38 -32.07
N ALA A 151 -40.65 -42.98 -31.33
CA ALA A 151 -41.56 -41.93 -31.77
C ALA A 151 -40.83 -40.59 -31.95
N SER A 152 -41.07 -39.90 -33.07
CA SER A 152 -40.46 -38.60 -33.40
C SER A 152 -40.82 -37.46 -32.43
N THR A 153 -41.85 -37.68 -31.61
CA THR A 153 -42.37 -36.69 -30.66
C THR A 153 -42.56 -37.39 -29.31
N LYS A 154 -41.61 -37.21 -28.40
CA LYS A 154 -41.72 -37.68 -27.00
C LYS A 154 -42.55 -36.67 -26.23
N THR A 155 -43.71 -37.06 -25.70
CA THR A 155 -44.49 -36.14 -24.87
C THR A 155 -44.01 -36.18 -23.43
N GLY A 156 -43.81 -35.00 -22.83
CA GLY A 156 -43.61 -34.86 -21.40
C GLY A 156 -44.69 -35.61 -20.61
N GLY A 157 -44.29 -36.19 -19.49
CA GLY A 157 -45.14 -37.04 -18.64
C GLY A 157 -44.63 -37.13 -17.21
N SER A 158 -43.92 -36.09 -16.77
CA SER A 158 -43.53 -35.88 -15.37
C SER A 158 -44.50 -34.88 -14.76
N THR A 159 -44.94 -35.14 -13.53
CA THR A 159 -45.86 -34.28 -12.77
C THR A 159 -45.15 -33.09 -12.11
N LEU A 160 -45.89 -32.06 -11.67
CA LEU A 160 -45.32 -30.95 -10.89
C LEU A 160 -44.55 -31.48 -9.67
N THR A 161 -45.15 -32.43 -8.96
CA THR A 161 -44.59 -33.14 -7.80
C THR A 161 -43.28 -33.86 -8.13
N GLN A 162 -43.19 -34.51 -9.30
CA GLN A 162 -41.94 -35.10 -9.79
C GLN A 162 -40.88 -34.04 -10.11
N GLN A 163 -41.28 -32.89 -10.67
CA GLN A 163 -40.36 -31.80 -10.96
C GLN A 163 -39.80 -31.13 -9.68
N LEU A 164 -40.63 -30.97 -8.64
CA LEU A 164 -40.23 -30.47 -7.33
C LEU A 164 -39.23 -31.42 -6.64
N ILE A 165 -39.54 -32.71 -6.57
CA ILE A 165 -38.63 -33.75 -6.06
C ILE A 165 -37.28 -33.77 -6.81
N LYS A 166 -37.32 -33.59 -8.14
CA LYS A 166 -36.13 -33.48 -9.01
C LYS A 166 -35.33 -32.18 -8.78
N ASN A 167 -35.94 -31.12 -8.25
CA ASN A 167 -35.29 -29.83 -7.98
C ASN A 167 -34.77 -29.66 -6.54
N GLN A 168 -35.33 -30.34 -5.53
CA GLN A 168 -34.88 -30.20 -4.12
C GLN A 168 -34.21 -31.46 -3.55
N ILE A 169 -34.76 -32.65 -3.79
CA ILE A 169 -34.34 -33.87 -3.08
C ILE A 169 -33.28 -34.68 -3.86
N LEU A 170 -33.22 -34.53 -5.18
CA LEU A 170 -32.40 -35.35 -6.07
C LEU A 170 -31.34 -34.52 -6.82
N THR A 171 -30.19 -35.15 -7.11
CA THR A 171 -29.09 -34.53 -7.87
C THR A 171 -29.40 -34.45 -9.36
N ASN A 172 -28.73 -33.53 -10.07
CA ASN A 172 -28.97 -33.25 -11.50
C ASN A 172 -28.49 -34.34 -12.50
N GLU A 173 -28.14 -35.55 -12.05
CA GLU A 173 -27.72 -36.64 -12.95
C GLU A 173 -28.87 -37.17 -13.83
N VAL A 174 -28.56 -37.77 -14.99
CA VAL A 174 -29.58 -38.37 -15.87
C VAL A 174 -29.46 -39.91 -15.84
N SER A 175 -30.03 -40.53 -14.81
CA SER A 175 -30.04 -41.98 -14.63
C SER A 175 -31.46 -42.57 -14.50
N PHE A 176 -31.62 -43.83 -14.90
CA PHE A 176 -32.86 -44.58 -14.65
C PHE A 176 -33.11 -44.77 -13.14
N GLU A 177 -32.05 -44.85 -12.35
CA GLU A 177 -32.12 -44.95 -10.89
C GLU A 177 -32.76 -43.70 -10.27
N ARG A 178 -32.26 -42.52 -10.65
CA ARG A 178 -32.83 -41.24 -10.21
C ARG A 178 -34.29 -41.10 -10.61
N LYS A 179 -34.69 -41.48 -11.84
CA LYS A 179 -36.11 -41.40 -12.26
C LYS A 179 -37.00 -42.42 -11.50
N ALA A 180 -36.46 -43.55 -11.05
CA ALA A 180 -37.18 -44.48 -10.16
C ALA A 180 -37.35 -43.90 -8.74
N LYS A 181 -36.30 -43.28 -8.19
CA LYS A 181 -36.35 -42.54 -6.91
C LYS A 181 -37.31 -41.35 -6.98
N GLU A 182 -37.30 -40.59 -8.08
CA GLU A 182 -38.21 -39.46 -8.37
C GLU A 182 -39.68 -39.91 -8.34
N ILE A 183 -40.00 -41.05 -8.96
CA ILE A 183 -41.34 -41.66 -8.90
C ILE A 183 -41.72 -42.07 -7.46
N LEU A 184 -40.81 -42.75 -6.75
CA LEU A 184 -41.06 -43.22 -5.38
C LEU A 184 -41.30 -42.07 -4.40
N LEU A 185 -40.46 -41.03 -4.47
CA LEU A 185 -40.50 -39.87 -3.58
C LEU A 185 -41.70 -38.95 -3.92
N ALA A 186 -42.07 -38.77 -5.19
CA ALA A 186 -43.28 -38.02 -5.55
C ALA A 186 -44.56 -38.69 -5.01
N MET A 187 -44.68 -40.02 -5.11
CA MET A 187 -45.78 -40.80 -4.48
C MET A 187 -45.74 -40.81 -2.93
N ARG A 188 -44.63 -40.35 -2.33
CA ARG A 188 -44.47 -40.22 -0.88
C ARG A 188 -44.80 -38.80 -0.41
N LEU A 189 -44.42 -37.78 -1.19
CA LEU A 189 -44.67 -36.37 -0.90
C LEU A 189 -46.17 -36.07 -0.79
N GLU A 190 -46.98 -36.53 -1.75
CA GLU A 190 -48.45 -36.34 -1.74
C GLU A 190 -49.20 -37.19 -0.69
N ARG A 191 -48.49 -37.78 0.27
CA ARG A 191 -49.09 -38.39 1.47
C ARG A 191 -48.87 -37.55 2.72
N PHE A 192 -48.07 -36.49 2.60
CA PHE A 192 -47.58 -35.63 3.68
C PHE A 192 -47.81 -34.13 3.38
N PHE A 193 -48.14 -33.80 2.12
CA PHE A 193 -48.41 -32.46 1.61
C PHE A 193 -49.74 -32.46 0.83
N GLU A 194 -50.53 -31.41 0.99
CA GLU A 194 -51.70 -31.09 0.17
C GLU A 194 -51.28 -30.49 -1.19
N LYS A 195 -52.24 -30.36 -2.13
CA LYS A 195 -51.96 -29.85 -3.50
C LYS A 195 -51.45 -28.41 -3.50
N ASP A 196 -52.02 -27.54 -2.69
CA ASP A 196 -51.60 -26.15 -2.54
C ASP A 196 -50.14 -26.07 -2.03
N GLU A 197 -49.78 -26.83 -1.00
CA GLU A 197 -48.40 -26.89 -0.47
C GLU A 197 -47.38 -27.34 -1.54
N ILE A 198 -47.75 -28.31 -2.39
CA ILE A 198 -46.88 -28.77 -3.49
C ILE A 198 -46.76 -27.72 -4.59
N LEU A 199 -47.84 -27.01 -4.91
CA LEU A 199 -47.84 -25.95 -5.93
C LEU A 199 -47.04 -24.73 -5.46
N GLU A 200 -47.19 -24.34 -4.19
CA GLU A 200 -46.40 -23.30 -3.54
C GLU A 200 -44.91 -23.63 -3.58
N ALA A 201 -44.53 -24.83 -3.15
CA ALA A 201 -43.14 -25.27 -3.18
C ALA A 201 -42.59 -25.38 -4.61
N TYR A 202 -43.36 -25.86 -5.58
CA TYR A 202 -42.95 -25.86 -6.98
C TYR A 202 -42.69 -24.43 -7.49
N LEU A 203 -43.61 -23.50 -7.24
CA LEU A 203 -43.53 -22.11 -7.70
C LEU A 203 -42.36 -21.36 -7.06
N ASN A 204 -42.03 -21.64 -5.79
CA ASN A 204 -40.88 -21.05 -5.08
C ASN A 204 -39.52 -21.65 -5.48
N VAL A 205 -39.50 -22.82 -6.13
CA VAL A 205 -38.27 -23.59 -6.44
C VAL A 205 -37.92 -23.60 -7.93
N VAL A 206 -38.90 -23.54 -8.82
CA VAL A 206 -38.66 -23.78 -10.25
C VAL A 206 -37.81 -22.65 -10.90
N PRO A 207 -36.79 -22.98 -11.70
CA PRO A 207 -35.99 -21.96 -12.39
C PRO A 207 -36.75 -21.35 -13.57
N PHE A 208 -36.89 -20.04 -13.56
CA PHE A 208 -37.57 -19.26 -14.61
C PHE A 208 -36.61 -18.62 -15.64
N GLY A 209 -35.30 -18.71 -15.43
CA GLY A 209 -34.31 -18.38 -16.45
C GLY A 209 -33.38 -17.28 -15.99
N ARG A 210 -33.52 -16.06 -16.54
CA ARG A 210 -32.78 -14.86 -16.11
C ARG A 210 -33.68 -13.65 -15.93
N ASN A 211 -33.22 -12.70 -15.12
CA ASN A 211 -33.81 -11.38 -14.92
C ASN A 211 -33.10 -10.26 -15.72
N ALA A 212 -33.58 -9.03 -15.58
CA ALA A 212 -33.01 -7.83 -16.18
C ALA A 212 -31.59 -7.46 -15.68
N SER A 213 -31.13 -7.97 -14.52
CA SER A 213 -29.71 -7.88 -14.09
C SER A 213 -28.82 -8.99 -14.70
N GLY A 214 -29.37 -9.86 -15.55
CA GLY A 214 -28.67 -10.99 -16.19
C GLY A 214 -28.35 -12.16 -15.27
N ARG A 215 -28.79 -12.11 -14.00
CA ARG A 215 -28.68 -13.20 -13.02
C ARG A 215 -29.63 -14.34 -13.39
N ASN A 216 -29.28 -15.58 -13.09
CA ASN A 216 -30.24 -16.67 -13.20
C ASN A 216 -31.27 -16.56 -12.06
N ILE A 217 -32.53 -16.94 -12.31
CA ILE A 217 -33.62 -16.81 -11.33
C ILE A 217 -34.45 -18.08 -11.16
N ALA A 218 -34.96 -18.27 -9.93
CA ALA A 218 -35.97 -19.24 -9.54
C ALA A 218 -36.97 -18.58 -8.58
N GLY A 219 -38.15 -19.18 -8.38
CA GLY A 219 -39.20 -18.56 -7.57
C GLY A 219 -40.12 -17.63 -8.39
N ILE A 220 -41.43 -17.72 -8.16
CA ILE A 220 -42.42 -17.03 -8.98
C ILE A 220 -42.43 -15.51 -8.75
N GLU A 221 -42.25 -15.06 -7.52
CA GLU A 221 -42.12 -13.63 -7.17
C GLU A 221 -40.89 -13.01 -7.85
N THR A 222 -39.75 -13.67 -7.76
CA THR A 222 -38.52 -13.24 -8.43
C THR A 222 -38.61 -13.28 -9.95
N ALA A 223 -39.45 -14.15 -10.52
CA ALA A 223 -39.77 -14.14 -11.95
C ALA A 223 -40.68 -12.96 -12.32
N ALA A 224 -41.67 -12.63 -11.50
CA ALA A 224 -42.54 -11.48 -11.71
C ALA A 224 -41.75 -10.16 -11.64
N GLN A 225 -41.03 -9.94 -10.53
CA GLN A 225 -40.20 -8.76 -10.31
C GLN A 225 -39.08 -8.67 -11.36
N GLY A 226 -38.31 -9.76 -11.52
CA GLY A 226 -37.11 -9.78 -12.34
C GLY A 226 -37.35 -9.77 -13.85
N ILE A 227 -38.57 -10.05 -14.31
CA ILE A 227 -38.93 -10.00 -15.74
C ILE A 227 -39.83 -8.81 -16.05
N PHE A 228 -40.76 -8.43 -15.17
CA PHE A 228 -41.78 -7.40 -15.44
C PHE A 228 -41.86 -6.25 -14.42
N GLY A 229 -41.10 -6.30 -13.32
CA GLY A 229 -41.12 -5.25 -12.29
C GLY A 229 -42.41 -5.17 -11.45
N VAL A 230 -43.17 -6.28 -11.37
CA VAL A 230 -44.43 -6.42 -10.60
C VAL A 230 -44.35 -7.62 -9.67
N SER A 231 -45.20 -7.70 -8.64
CA SER A 231 -45.30 -8.89 -7.77
C SER A 231 -46.15 -10.01 -8.40
N ALA A 232 -46.05 -11.22 -7.86
CA ALA A 232 -46.67 -12.43 -8.40
C ALA A 232 -48.21 -12.43 -8.36
N ASP A 233 -48.83 -11.64 -7.48
CA ASP A 233 -50.27 -11.40 -7.39
C ASP A 233 -50.77 -10.43 -8.48
N GLU A 234 -49.96 -9.42 -8.85
CA GLU A 234 -50.26 -8.45 -9.90
C GLU A 234 -50.14 -9.02 -11.34
N LEU A 235 -49.54 -10.21 -11.51
CA LEU A 235 -49.32 -10.84 -12.82
C LEU A 235 -50.61 -10.99 -13.63
N ASN A 236 -50.67 -10.27 -14.77
CA ASN A 236 -51.79 -10.37 -15.72
C ASN A 236 -51.73 -11.69 -16.53
N LEU A 237 -52.80 -12.03 -17.25
CA LEU A 237 -52.90 -13.28 -18.02
C LEU A 237 -51.77 -13.48 -19.05
N ALA A 238 -51.32 -12.42 -19.72
CA ALA A 238 -50.25 -12.51 -20.71
C ALA A 238 -48.88 -12.75 -20.04
N GLN A 239 -48.58 -12.00 -18.98
CA GLN A 239 -47.38 -12.17 -18.15
C GLN A 239 -47.33 -13.56 -17.50
N SER A 240 -48.45 -14.01 -16.95
CA SER A 240 -48.65 -15.34 -16.37
C SER A 240 -48.36 -16.45 -17.37
N ALA A 241 -48.93 -16.36 -18.57
CA ALA A 241 -48.72 -17.35 -19.62
C ALA A 241 -47.29 -17.33 -20.19
N PHE A 242 -46.62 -16.18 -20.18
CA PHE A 242 -45.21 -16.09 -20.53
C PHE A 242 -44.32 -16.79 -19.49
N ILE A 243 -44.48 -16.46 -18.20
CA ILE A 243 -43.70 -17.02 -17.09
C ILE A 243 -43.92 -18.53 -16.93
N ALA A 244 -45.15 -19.02 -16.98
CA ALA A 244 -45.46 -20.45 -16.96
C ALA A 244 -44.88 -21.22 -18.18
N GLY A 245 -44.51 -20.51 -19.24
CA GLY A 245 -43.80 -21.06 -20.38
C GLY A 245 -42.33 -21.41 -20.10
N LEU A 246 -41.66 -20.64 -19.24
CA LEU A 246 -40.20 -20.63 -19.08
C LEU A 246 -39.60 -21.94 -18.50
N PRO A 247 -40.17 -22.61 -17.49
CA PRO A 247 -39.59 -23.80 -16.84
C PRO A 247 -39.15 -24.93 -17.77
N GLN A 248 -39.80 -25.09 -18.93
CA GLN A 248 -39.45 -26.12 -19.91
C GLN A 248 -38.06 -25.90 -20.53
N SER A 249 -37.62 -24.66 -20.70
CA SER A 249 -36.28 -24.33 -21.21
C SER A 249 -35.82 -22.93 -20.76
N PRO A 250 -35.45 -22.76 -19.48
CA PRO A 250 -35.35 -21.42 -18.87
C PRO A 250 -34.33 -20.51 -19.56
N TYR A 251 -33.19 -21.06 -19.98
CA TYR A 251 -32.14 -20.32 -20.70
C TYR A 251 -32.52 -19.92 -22.13
N LEU A 252 -33.36 -20.73 -22.81
CA LEU A 252 -33.85 -20.44 -24.14
C LEU A 252 -34.94 -19.37 -24.08
N TYR A 253 -35.90 -19.53 -23.18
CA TYR A 253 -37.12 -18.72 -23.13
C TYR A 253 -37.04 -17.44 -22.30
N THR A 254 -36.07 -17.27 -21.38
CA THR A 254 -35.85 -15.96 -20.72
C THR A 254 -35.63 -14.85 -21.77
N PRO A 255 -36.19 -13.64 -21.59
CA PRO A 255 -36.00 -12.56 -22.55
C PRO A 255 -34.62 -11.88 -22.46
N PHE A 256 -33.78 -12.19 -21.46
CA PHE A 256 -32.52 -11.47 -21.21
C PHE A 256 -31.24 -12.24 -21.55
N LEU A 257 -30.17 -11.48 -21.82
CA LEU A 257 -28.80 -11.93 -21.95
C LEU A 257 -28.08 -11.96 -20.58
N ASN A 258 -26.84 -12.46 -20.55
CA ASN A 258 -26.03 -12.57 -19.33
C ASN A 258 -25.49 -11.22 -18.82
N ASN A 259 -25.74 -10.12 -19.54
CA ASN A 259 -25.41 -8.75 -19.18
C ASN A 259 -26.69 -7.92 -18.91
N GLY A 260 -27.84 -8.56 -18.71
CA GLY A 260 -29.12 -7.91 -18.44
C GLY A 260 -29.85 -7.36 -19.66
N GLN A 261 -29.19 -7.25 -20.82
CA GLN A 261 -29.84 -6.70 -22.02
C GLN A 261 -30.93 -7.63 -22.56
N VAL A 262 -32.06 -7.06 -22.96
CA VAL A 262 -33.15 -7.76 -23.67
C VAL A 262 -32.62 -8.33 -25.00
N LYS A 263 -32.93 -9.59 -25.28
CA LYS A 263 -32.61 -10.30 -26.53
C LYS A 263 -33.27 -9.62 -27.74
N SER A 264 -32.72 -9.79 -28.94
CA SER A 264 -33.41 -9.34 -30.16
C SER A 264 -34.70 -10.14 -30.41
N GLU A 265 -35.65 -9.56 -31.15
CA GLU A 265 -36.97 -10.17 -31.46
C GLU A 265 -36.87 -11.63 -31.91
N GLU A 266 -35.94 -11.94 -32.84
CA GLU A 266 -35.65 -13.29 -33.34
C GLU A 266 -35.26 -14.29 -32.22
N ASN A 267 -34.54 -13.82 -31.20
CA ASN A 267 -34.10 -14.62 -30.06
C ASN A 267 -35.15 -14.69 -28.92
N ILE A 268 -36.21 -13.87 -28.98
CA ILE A 268 -37.37 -13.92 -28.06
C ILE A 268 -38.53 -14.72 -28.64
N ALA A 269 -38.65 -14.82 -29.98
CA ALA A 269 -39.71 -15.58 -30.65
C ALA A 269 -39.98 -17.00 -30.08
N PRO A 270 -38.97 -17.82 -29.69
CA PRO A 270 -39.24 -19.12 -29.07
C PRO A 270 -40.00 -19.04 -27.74
N ALA A 271 -39.84 -17.97 -26.97
CA ALA A 271 -40.59 -17.71 -25.74
C ALA A 271 -42.03 -17.28 -26.04
N MET A 272 -42.22 -16.48 -27.10
CA MET A 272 -43.55 -16.07 -27.56
C MET A 272 -44.37 -17.26 -28.06
N ASP A 273 -43.78 -18.16 -28.87
CA ASP A 273 -44.42 -19.40 -29.31
C ASP A 273 -44.79 -20.32 -28.13
N ARG A 274 -43.95 -20.33 -27.09
CA ARG A 274 -44.21 -21.06 -25.85
C ARG A 274 -45.36 -20.43 -25.04
N MET A 275 -45.39 -19.11 -24.87
CA MET A 275 -46.51 -18.36 -24.27
C MET A 275 -47.83 -18.62 -25.01
N GLN A 276 -47.82 -18.61 -26.35
CA GLN A 276 -48.98 -18.93 -27.18
C GLN A 276 -49.46 -20.38 -26.97
N THR A 277 -48.53 -21.31 -26.72
CA THR A 277 -48.86 -22.69 -26.34
C THR A 277 -49.52 -22.76 -24.97
N VAL A 278 -49.03 -22.00 -23.97
CA VAL A 278 -49.61 -21.91 -22.62
C VAL A 278 -51.03 -21.37 -22.67
N LEU A 279 -51.25 -20.21 -23.30
CA LEU A 279 -52.58 -19.61 -23.47
C LEU A 279 -53.57 -20.58 -24.14
N THR A 280 -53.13 -21.32 -25.15
CA THR A 280 -53.96 -22.30 -25.85
C THR A 280 -54.35 -23.46 -24.93
N ARG A 281 -53.45 -23.94 -24.06
CA ARG A 281 -53.77 -24.99 -23.08
C ARG A 281 -54.70 -24.52 -21.97
N MET A 282 -54.54 -23.30 -21.47
CA MET A 282 -55.48 -22.71 -20.50
C MET A 282 -56.90 -22.64 -21.08
N HIS A 283 -57.03 -22.33 -22.37
CA HIS A 283 -58.31 -22.33 -23.08
C HIS A 283 -58.86 -23.75 -23.30
N GLU A 284 -58.03 -24.71 -23.73
CA GLU A 284 -58.43 -26.13 -23.87
C GLU A 284 -58.86 -26.76 -22.54
N ALA A 285 -58.24 -26.35 -21.42
CA ALA A 285 -58.62 -26.74 -20.06
C ALA A 285 -59.87 -25.99 -19.52
N GLY A 286 -60.38 -24.98 -20.23
CA GLY A 286 -61.54 -24.18 -19.84
C GLY A 286 -61.27 -23.14 -18.74
N MET A 287 -60.00 -22.81 -18.49
CA MET A 287 -59.57 -21.85 -17.47
C MET A 287 -59.66 -20.37 -17.93
N ILE A 288 -59.73 -20.13 -19.24
CA ILE A 288 -59.93 -18.79 -19.84
C ILE A 288 -60.93 -18.83 -21.00
N SER A 289 -61.65 -17.74 -21.22
CA SER A 289 -62.61 -17.58 -22.32
C SER A 289 -61.95 -17.24 -23.67
N ASP A 290 -62.73 -17.37 -24.76
CA ASP A 290 -62.32 -16.93 -26.10
C ASP A 290 -61.86 -15.45 -26.14
N GLN A 291 -62.51 -14.58 -25.33
CA GLN A 291 -62.21 -13.15 -25.29
C GLN A 291 -60.91 -12.86 -24.53
N GLU A 292 -60.66 -13.56 -23.41
CA GLU A 292 -59.42 -13.45 -22.65
C GLU A 292 -58.23 -13.99 -23.46
N LEU A 293 -58.42 -15.13 -24.14
CA LEU A 293 -57.44 -15.70 -25.06
C LEU A 293 -57.05 -14.69 -26.14
N GLU A 294 -58.02 -14.14 -26.88
CA GLU A 294 -57.72 -13.17 -27.95
C GLU A 294 -57.11 -11.87 -27.42
N THR A 295 -57.50 -11.44 -26.20
CA THR A 295 -56.89 -10.27 -25.55
C THR A 295 -55.42 -10.52 -25.19
N ALA A 296 -55.12 -11.65 -24.55
CA ALA A 296 -53.76 -12.01 -24.17
C ALA A 296 -52.85 -12.33 -25.38
N ARG A 297 -53.41 -12.88 -26.47
CA ARG A 297 -52.67 -13.12 -27.72
C ARG A 297 -52.20 -11.85 -28.42
N ASN A 298 -52.96 -10.76 -28.31
CA ASN A 298 -52.64 -9.47 -28.91
C ASN A 298 -51.91 -8.51 -27.93
N TYR A 299 -51.54 -8.99 -26.74
CA TYR A 299 -50.85 -8.20 -25.73
C TYR A 299 -49.35 -8.05 -26.06
N ASN A 300 -48.83 -6.82 -26.01
CA ASN A 300 -47.42 -6.55 -26.30
C ASN A 300 -46.52 -6.81 -25.08
N ILE A 301 -46.34 -8.09 -24.74
CA ILE A 301 -45.59 -8.51 -23.54
C ILE A 301 -44.13 -8.01 -23.51
N ALA A 302 -43.56 -7.67 -24.67
CA ALA A 302 -42.21 -7.12 -24.76
C ALA A 302 -42.08 -5.65 -24.33
N ALA A 303 -43.20 -4.92 -24.15
CA ALA A 303 -43.20 -3.59 -23.55
C ALA A 303 -43.20 -3.60 -22.01
N ASP A 304 -43.48 -4.75 -21.40
CA ASP A 304 -43.50 -4.93 -19.95
C ASP A 304 -42.12 -5.37 -19.41
N PHE A 305 -41.16 -5.75 -20.26
CA PHE A 305 -39.87 -6.27 -19.79
C PHE A 305 -39.09 -5.21 -19.00
N ALA A 306 -38.65 -5.58 -17.81
CA ALA A 306 -37.92 -4.72 -16.89
C ALA A 306 -36.60 -4.18 -17.51
N GLU A 307 -36.29 -2.92 -17.24
CA GLU A 307 -35.05 -2.26 -17.67
C GLU A 307 -33.82 -2.86 -16.97
N PRO A 308 -32.62 -2.88 -17.60
CA PRO A 308 -31.44 -3.52 -17.03
C PRO A 308 -30.98 -2.90 -15.71
N GLU A 309 -31.06 -3.68 -14.64
CA GLU A 309 -30.61 -3.30 -13.29
C GLU A 309 -29.12 -3.64 -13.10
N ALA A 310 -28.35 -2.70 -12.55
CA ALA A 310 -26.95 -2.96 -12.18
C ALA A 310 -26.89 -3.78 -10.88
N SER A 311 -26.17 -4.90 -10.89
CA SER A 311 -25.97 -5.68 -9.67
C SER A 311 -24.82 -5.13 -8.82
N PRO A 312 -24.77 -5.41 -7.50
CA PRO A 312 -23.75 -4.88 -6.58
C PRO A 312 -22.29 -5.04 -7.03
N ILE A 313 -21.95 -6.15 -7.70
CA ILE A 313 -20.59 -6.38 -8.21
C ILE A 313 -20.24 -5.52 -9.44
N GLN A 314 -21.22 -4.93 -10.12
CA GLN A 314 -21.01 -4.01 -11.24
C GLN A 314 -20.92 -2.55 -10.80
N GLU A 315 -21.69 -2.15 -9.79
CA GLU A 315 -21.66 -0.78 -9.23
C GLU A 315 -20.55 -0.62 -8.16
N TYR A 316 -20.37 -1.63 -7.32
CA TYR A 316 -19.51 -1.64 -6.15
C TYR A 316 -18.52 -2.84 -6.13
N PRO A 317 -17.75 -3.12 -7.20
CA PRO A 317 -16.98 -4.36 -7.35
C PRO A 317 -16.01 -4.68 -6.20
N TYR A 318 -15.04 -3.80 -5.92
CA TYR A 318 -14.06 -4.03 -4.84
C TYR A 318 -14.74 -4.20 -3.47
N LEU A 319 -15.80 -3.42 -3.21
CA LEU A 319 -16.55 -3.45 -1.96
C LEU A 319 -17.34 -4.76 -1.80
N THR A 320 -18.08 -5.18 -2.83
CA THR A 320 -18.83 -6.44 -2.82
C THR A 320 -17.92 -7.65 -2.62
N ILE A 321 -16.77 -7.69 -3.31
CA ILE A 321 -15.79 -8.78 -3.16
C ILE A 321 -15.14 -8.78 -1.77
N GLU A 322 -14.76 -7.63 -1.22
CA GLU A 322 -14.19 -7.54 0.14
C GLU A 322 -15.23 -7.91 1.23
N ILE A 323 -16.51 -7.59 1.02
CA ILE A 323 -17.62 -8.01 1.87
C ILE A 323 -17.83 -9.52 1.80
N GLU A 324 -17.94 -10.13 0.60
CA GLU A 324 -18.08 -11.59 0.45
C GLU A 324 -16.91 -12.32 1.14
N LYS A 325 -15.68 -11.84 0.92
CA LYS A 325 -14.43 -12.35 1.53
C LYS A 325 -14.45 -12.29 3.06
N ARG A 326 -14.84 -11.15 3.67
CA ARG A 326 -14.88 -11.00 5.13
C ARG A 326 -16.05 -11.76 5.77
N ALA A 327 -17.25 -11.67 5.19
CA ALA A 327 -18.42 -12.39 5.67
C ALA A 327 -18.20 -13.91 5.64
N LYS A 328 -17.60 -14.44 4.56
CA LYS A 328 -17.18 -15.85 4.46
C LYS A 328 -16.21 -16.25 5.56
N LYS A 329 -15.18 -15.44 5.86
CA LYS A 329 -14.22 -15.71 6.95
C LYS A 329 -14.90 -15.73 8.32
N ILE A 330 -15.88 -14.85 8.55
CA ILE A 330 -16.65 -14.79 9.81
C ILE A 330 -17.59 -16.00 9.93
N LEU A 331 -18.39 -16.28 8.89
CA LEU A 331 -19.30 -17.42 8.87
C LEU A 331 -18.57 -18.76 9.05
N ALA A 332 -17.39 -18.94 8.44
CA ALA A 332 -16.57 -20.14 8.62
C ALA A 332 -16.17 -20.37 10.10
N LYS A 333 -15.85 -19.29 10.84
CA LYS A 333 -15.54 -19.36 12.28
C LYS A 333 -16.77 -19.69 13.11
N GLU A 334 -17.89 -19.00 12.87
CA GLU A 334 -19.13 -19.22 13.63
C GLU A 334 -19.76 -20.61 13.38
N LEU A 335 -19.67 -21.14 12.15
CA LEU A 335 -20.11 -22.51 11.83
C LEU A 335 -19.23 -23.56 12.52
N ALA A 336 -17.90 -23.42 12.50
CA ALA A 336 -17.00 -24.34 13.20
C ALA A 336 -17.22 -24.33 14.72
N LYS A 337 -17.52 -23.15 15.28
CA LYS A 337 -17.84 -22.91 16.68
C LYS A 337 -19.19 -23.50 17.10
N GLN A 338 -20.18 -23.57 16.20
CA GLN A 338 -21.43 -24.31 16.41
C GLN A 338 -21.18 -25.82 16.48
N ASP A 339 -20.29 -26.35 15.63
CA ASP A 339 -19.86 -27.76 15.65
C ASP A 339 -18.88 -28.09 16.81
N GLY A 340 -18.48 -27.10 17.61
CA GLY A 340 -17.66 -27.27 18.81
C GLY A 340 -16.15 -27.14 18.63
N TYR A 341 -15.68 -26.75 17.44
CA TYR A 341 -14.29 -26.36 17.19
C TYR A 341 -14.01 -24.94 17.66
N ASN A 342 -12.77 -24.66 18.03
CA ASN A 342 -12.32 -23.30 18.35
C ASN A 342 -11.49 -22.69 17.21
N GLU A 343 -11.12 -21.42 17.35
CA GLU A 343 -10.42 -20.66 16.31
C GLU A 343 -8.98 -21.20 16.05
N GLU A 344 -8.30 -21.68 17.09
CA GLU A 344 -6.98 -22.33 16.98
C GLU A 344 -7.07 -23.69 16.28
N ASP A 345 -8.17 -24.45 16.45
CA ASP A 345 -8.41 -25.69 15.70
C ASP A 345 -8.55 -25.41 14.19
N LEU A 346 -9.17 -24.28 13.84
CA LEU A 346 -9.40 -23.82 12.47
C LEU A 346 -8.10 -23.33 11.81
N GLU A 347 -7.28 -22.57 12.53
CA GLU A 347 -6.03 -22.00 11.99
C GLU A 347 -4.90 -23.04 11.87
N ASN A 348 -4.89 -24.09 12.69
CA ASN A 348 -3.89 -25.17 12.64
C ASN A 348 -4.26 -26.35 11.71
N ASN A 349 -5.41 -26.31 11.01
CA ASN A 349 -5.88 -27.43 10.20
C ASN A 349 -6.46 -26.97 8.85
N GLU A 350 -5.60 -26.94 7.82
CA GLU A 350 -5.94 -26.55 6.44
C GLU A 350 -7.20 -27.27 5.89
N ALA A 351 -7.39 -28.56 6.20
CA ALA A 351 -8.54 -29.32 5.71
C ALA A 351 -9.85 -28.93 6.43
N LEU A 352 -9.79 -28.57 7.72
CA LEU A 352 -10.93 -28.05 8.48
C LEU A 352 -11.26 -26.63 8.00
N GLN A 353 -10.24 -25.81 7.74
CA GLN A 353 -10.37 -24.48 7.17
C GLN A 353 -11.00 -24.51 5.77
N GLU A 354 -10.58 -25.43 4.89
CA GLU A 354 -11.19 -25.64 3.58
C GLU A 354 -12.65 -26.10 3.71
N GLN A 355 -12.94 -27.08 4.60
CA GLN A 355 -14.30 -27.56 4.86
C GLN A 355 -15.25 -26.42 5.26
N TYR A 356 -14.91 -25.63 6.29
CA TYR A 356 -15.76 -24.54 6.74
C TYR A 356 -15.76 -23.34 5.79
N SER A 357 -14.69 -23.11 5.01
CA SER A 357 -14.68 -22.13 3.92
C SER A 357 -15.67 -22.50 2.81
N ILE A 358 -15.75 -23.78 2.43
CA ILE A 358 -16.72 -24.27 1.42
C ILE A 358 -18.16 -24.22 1.97
N LEU A 359 -18.37 -24.61 3.23
CA LEU A 359 -19.69 -24.53 3.88
C LEU A 359 -20.15 -23.08 4.02
N ALA A 360 -19.27 -22.18 4.46
CA ALA A 360 -19.56 -20.75 4.56
C ALA A 360 -19.87 -20.13 3.19
N ASP A 361 -19.18 -20.50 2.12
CA ASP A 361 -19.50 -19.98 0.76
C ASP A 361 -20.89 -20.41 0.29
N ARG A 362 -21.24 -21.69 0.49
CA ARG A 362 -22.58 -22.21 0.17
C ARG A 362 -23.65 -21.46 0.95
N ASN A 363 -23.49 -21.40 2.28
CA ASN A 363 -24.46 -20.75 3.14
C ASN A 363 -24.56 -19.24 2.82
N LEU A 364 -23.44 -18.58 2.54
CA LEU A 364 -23.40 -17.17 2.11
C LEU A 364 -24.20 -16.91 0.83
N ARG A 365 -24.32 -17.90 -0.06
CA ARG A 365 -25.08 -17.79 -1.32
C ARG A 365 -26.54 -18.26 -1.22
N GLY A 366 -26.93 -19.03 -0.20
CA GLY A 366 -28.23 -19.68 -0.12
C GLY A 366 -28.98 -19.66 1.23
N ASN A 367 -28.48 -19.01 2.29
CA ASN A 367 -29.15 -19.03 3.61
C ASN A 367 -29.80 -17.69 4.01
N GLY A 368 -30.02 -16.76 3.07
CA GLY A 368 -30.76 -15.52 3.31
C GLY A 368 -30.18 -14.60 4.39
N TYR A 369 -28.85 -14.56 4.54
CA TYR A 369 -28.22 -13.72 5.56
C TYR A 369 -28.46 -12.23 5.30
N LYS A 370 -28.32 -11.40 6.34
CA LYS A 370 -28.29 -9.93 6.24
C LYS A 370 -26.98 -9.44 6.80
N ILE A 371 -26.12 -8.93 5.92
CA ILE A 371 -24.75 -8.50 6.24
C ILE A 371 -24.71 -6.98 6.33
N HIS A 372 -24.53 -6.47 7.54
CA HIS A 372 -24.42 -5.04 7.80
C HIS A 372 -22.95 -4.63 7.90
N THR A 373 -22.58 -3.57 7.18
CA THR A 373 -21.22 -3.07 7.13
C THR A 373 -21.05 -1.72 7.83
N THR A 374 -19.79 -1.33 8.03
CA THR A 374 -19.40 -0.03 8.60
C THR A 374 -19.24 1.09 7.56
N ILE A 375 -19.45 0.77 6.27
CA ILE A 375 -19.07 1.64 5.14
C ILE A 375 -20.12 2.74 4.93
N ASP A 376 -19.71 4.00 5.03
CA ASP A 376 -20.56 5.12 4.64
C ASP A 376 -20.60 5.25 3.12
N GLN A 377 -21.76 4.95 2.53
CA GLN A 377 -22.01 5.01 1.09
C GLN A 377 -21.62 6.37 0.48
N GLU A 378 -21.98 7.49 1.12
CA GLU A 378 -21.76 8.82 0.54
C GLU A 378 -20.27 9.19 0.58
N ILE A 379 -19.53 8.76 1.61
CA ILE A 379 -18.07 8.89 1.63
C ILE A 379 -17.44 7.96 0.57
N TYR A 380 -17.90 6.72 0.45
CA TYR A 380 -17.39 5.75 -0.50
C TYR A 380 -17.53 6.25 -1.95
N ASP A 381 -18.76 6.58 -2.37
CA ASP A 381 -19.07 7.10 -3.70
C ASP A 381 -18.24 8.34 -4.02
N LYS A 382 -18.10 9.26 -3.04
CA LYS A 382 -17.33 10.48 -3.21
C LYS A 382 -15.82 10.24 -3.30
N MET A 383 -15.30 9.25 -2.57
CA MET A 383 -13.89 8.83 -2.68
C MET A 383 -13.59 8.22 -4.05
N GLN A 384 -14.51 7.39 -4.58
CA GLN A 384 -14.39 6.86 -5.93
C GLN A 384 -14.47 7.97 -6.99
N GLU A 385 -15.42 8.90 -6.89
CA GLU A 385 -15.53 10.06 -7.78
C GLU A 385 -14.23 10.90 -7.84
N VAL A 386 -13.61 11.15 -6.68
CA VAL A 386 -12.32 11.86 -6.60
C VAL A 386 -11.20 11.05 -7.25
N LYS A 387 -11.13 9.74 -6.98
CA LYS A 387 -10.16 8.80 -7.56
C LYS A 387 -10.27 8.75 -9.09
N ASP A 388 -11.47 8.72 -9.65
CA ASP A 388 -11.70 8.67 -11.11
C ASP A 388 -11.39 10.00 -11.81
N LYS A 389 -11.71 11.14 -11.17
CA LYS A 389 -11.42 12.47 -11.72
C LYS A 389 -9.95 12.88 -11.60
N TYR A 390 -9.15 12.12 -10.84
CA TYR A 390 -7.74 12.45 -10.61
C TYR A 390 -6.86 12.10 -11.81
N ASN A 391 -6.30 13.12 -12.48
CA ASN A 391 -5.47 12.94 -13.68
C ASN A 391 -3.95 12.99 -13.41
N GLN A 392 -3.51 13.14 -12.16
CA GLN A 392 -2.09 13.32 -11.81
C GLN A 392 -1.46 12.05 -11.20
N TYR A 393 -1.93 10.85 -11.53
CA TYR A 393 -1.30 9.59 -11.08
C TYR A 393 0.16 9.45 -11.55
N GLY A 394 0.44 9.79 -12.81
CA GLY A 394 1.76 9.63 -13.45
C GLY A 394 1.63 8.92 -14.81
N PRO A 395 2.75 8.65 -15.49
CA PRO A 395 2.72 7.91 -16.75
C PRO A 395 2.47 6.42 -16.52
N GLU A 396 1.78 5.78 -17.45
CA GLU A 396 1.78 4.32 -17.61
C GLU A 396 3.17 3.79 -18.00
N LYS A 397 3.38 2.49 -17.82
CA LYS A 397 4.61 1.80 -18.23
C LYS A 397 4.30 0.52 -18.96
N LYS A 398 5.19 0.14 -19.89
CA LYS A 398 5.10 -1.18 -20.52
C LYS A 398 5.37 -2.28 -19.50
N GLU A 399 4.59 -3.35 -19.55
CA GLU A 399 4.88 -4.64 -18.93
C GLU A 399 4.64 -5.76 -19.94
N THR A 400 5.46 -6.81 -19.93
CA THR A 400 5.20 -8.03 -20.71
C THR A 400 4.55 -9.06 -19.80
N VAL A 401 3.30 -9.41 -20.11
CA VAL A 401 2.53 -10.44 -19.40
C VAL A 401 2.28 -11.62 -20.34
N VAL A 402 2.14 -12.82 -19.78
CA VAL A 402 1.73 -14.00 -20.55
C VAL A 402 0.22 -14.16 -20.43
N ILE A 403 -0.49 -14.07 -21.57
CA ILE A 403 -1.95 -14.23 -21.65
C ILE A 403 -2.23 -15.28 -22.72
N ASP A 404 -2.95 -16.35 -22.34
CA ASP A 404 -3.23 -17.54 -23.16
C ASP A 404 -1.98 -18.27 -23.69
N GLY A 405 -0.84 -18.10 -23.00
CA GLY A 405 0.45 -18.65 -23.40
C GLY A 405 1.26 -17.76 -24.35
N GLU A 406 0.72 -16.60 -24.77
CA GLU A 406 1.44 -15.62 -25.60
C GLU A 406 1.98 -14.45 -24.74
N GLU A 407 3.22 -14.02 -25.00
CA GLU A 407 3.75 -12.77 -24.45
C GLU A 407 3.05 -11.57 -25.10
N LYS A 408 2.38 -10.75 -24.30
CA LYS A 408 1.67 -9.54 -24.71
C LYS A 408 2.18 -8.35 -23.90
N THR A 409 2.61 -7.27 -24.56
CA THR A 409 3.02 -6.04 -23.87
C THR A 409 1.80 -5.17 -23.58
N ILE A 410 1.44 -5.05 -22.31
CA ILE A 410 0.37 -4.18 -21.81
C ILE A 410 0.91 -2.83 -21.34
N GLN A 411 0.02 -1.86 -21.18
CA GLN A 411 0.27 -0.58 -20.52
C GLN A 411 -0.21 -0.69 -19.07
N GLU A 412 0.73 -0.81 -18.14
CA GLU A 412 0.51 -0.86 -16.69
C GLU A 412 0.35 0.58 -16.14
N PRO A 413 -0.81 0.94 -15.58
CA PRO A 413 -1.00 2.22 -14.90
C PRO A 413 -0.31 2.25 -13.53
N VAL A 414 0.00 3.46 -13.05
CA VAL A 414 0.19 3.69 -11.61
C VAL A 414 -1.15 3.43 -10.92
N GLN A 415 -1.17 2.53 -9.93
CA GLN A 415 -2.31 2.18 -9.08
C GLN A 415 -2.36 3.03 -7.80
N VAL A 416 -3.45 2.87 -7.05
CA VAL A 416 -3.73 3.56 -5.78
C VAL A 416 -4.47 2.63 -4.82
N GLY A 417 -4.22 2.78 -3.52
CA GLY A 417 -4.93 2.08 -2.45
C GLY A 417 -5.13 3.03 -1.29
N GLY A 418 -6.31 3.07 -0.69
CA GLY A 418 -6.60 4.01 0.39
C GLY A 418 -7.61 3.46 1.40
N LEU A 419 -7.51 3.89 2.65
CA LEU A 419 -8.42 3.50 3.73
C LEU A 419 -8.73 4.71 4.63
N LEU A 420 -10.01 4.91 4.95
CA LEU A 420 -10.49 5.84 5.97
C LEU A 420 -11.14 5.03 7.11
N MET A 421 -10.75 5.30 8.35
CA MET A 421 -11.31 4.63 9.52
C MET A 421 -11.53 5.57 10.72
N GLU A 422 -12.47 5.19 11.58
CA GLU A 422 -12.75 5.85 12.86
C GLU A 422 -11.80 5.33 13.96
N ASN A 423 -11.06 6.25 14.59
CA ASN A 423 -10.02 5.91 15.58
C ASN A 423 -10.57 5.23 16.84
N SER A 424 -11.78 5.61 17.25
CA SER A 424 -12.31 5.25 18.57
C SER A 424 -12.94 3.86 18.62
N THR A 425 -13.29 3.30 17.46
CA THR A 425 -14.05 2.05 17.27
C THR A 425 -13.39 1.02 16.36
N GLY A 426 -12.47 1.44 15.47
CA GLY A 426 -11.91 0.58 14.43
C GLY A 426 -12.77 0.46 13.16
N LYS A 427 -13.91 1.17 13.07
CA LYS A 427 -14.80 1.11 11.90
C LYS A 427 -14.09 1.57 10.63
N ILE A 428 -14.04 0.74 9.59
CA ILE A 428 -13.63 1.12 8.24
C ILE A 428 -14.79 1.88 7.60
N LEU A 429 -14.63 3.19 7.42
CA LEU A 429 -15.68 4.09 6.94
C LEU A 429 -15.76 4.07 5.40
N SER A 430 -14.61 3.94 4.74
CA SER A 430 -14.50 3.87 3.27
C SER A 430 -13.10 3.40 2.86
N PHE A 431 -12.96 2.87 1.65
CA PHE A 431 -11.68 2.49 1.07
C PHE A 431 -11.65 2.69 -0.45
N ILE A 432 -10.44 2.75 -1.02
CA ILE A 432 -10.19 2.75 -2.47
C ILE A 432 -9.35 1.51 -2.77
N GLY A 433 -9.93 0.54 -3.49
CA GLY A 433 -9.26 -0.74 -3.80
C GLY A 433 -8.34 -0.71 -5.03
N GLY A 434 -8.43 0.31 -5.88
CA GLY A 434 -7.66 0.39 -7.12
C GLY A 434 -8.25 1.44 -8.04
N ARG A 435 -7.61 1.72 -9.18
CA ARG A 435 -8.10 2.75 -10.10
C ARG A 435 -9.32 2.32 -10.90
N ASP A 436 -9.23 1.16 -11.54
CA ASP A 436 -10.23 0.61 -12.44
C ASP A 436 -10.25 -0.91 -12.25
N TYR A 437 -11.40 -1.43 -11.82
CA TYR A 437 -11.59 -2.84 -11.48
C TYR A 437 -11.59 -3.75 -12.71
N GLU A 438 -12.10 -3.27 -13.85
CA GLU A 438 -12.15 -4.04 -15.10
C GLU A 438 -10.75 -4.21 -15.70
N GLN A 439 -9.79 -3.34 -15.32
CA GLN A 439 -8.39 -3.45 -15.69
C GLN A 439 -7.53 -4.18 -14.63
N ASN A 440 -7.84 -4.02 -13.33
CA ASN A 440 -7.13 -4.70 -12.25
C ASN A 440 -8.03 -4.93 -11.02
N GLN A 441 -8.28 -6.21 -10.72
CA GLN A 441 -9.18 -6.66 -9.65
C GLN A 441 -8.50 -6.75 -8.27
N VAL A 442 -7.19 -6.51 -8.15
CA VAL A 442 -6.45 -6.55 -6.88
C VAL A 442 -6.91 -5.42 -5.96
N ASN A 443 -7.32 -5.76 -4.72
CA ASN A 443 -7.66 -4.77 -3.70
C ASN A 443 -6.38 -4.21 -3.04
N HIS A 444 -5.95 -3.04 -3.51
CA HIS A 444 -4.75 -2.35 -3.04
C HIS A 444 -4.88 -1.78 -1.62
N ALA A 445 -6.07 -1.71 -1.04
CA ALA A 445 -6.24 -1.32 0.36
C ALA A 445 -5.93 -2.48 1.32
N THR A 446 -6.45 -3.68 1.00
CA THR A 446 -6.54 -4.82 1.94
C THR A 446 -5.60 -5.99 1.59
N ASP A 447 -5.27 -6.21 0.31
CA ASP A 447 -4.48 -7.37 -0.14
C ASP A 447 -3.04 -7.02 -0.57
N SER A 448 -2.79 -5.79 -1.03
CA SER A 448 -1.45 -5.40 -1.51
C SER A 448 -0.44 -5.17 -0.40
N GLN A 449 0.30 -6.21 -0.04
CA GLN A 449 1.45 -6.14 0.86
C GLN A 449 2.62 -5.38 0.19
N ARG A 450 3.04 -4.26 0.77
CA ARG A 450 4.05 -3.33 0.20
C ARG A 450 4.99 -2.75 1.26
N SER A 451 6.17 -2.30 0.85
CA SER A 451 7.08 -1.59 1.77
C SER A 451 6.50 -0.21 2.11
N ASN A 452 6.11 -0.03 3.38
CA ASN A 452 5.56 1.25 3.90
C ASN A 452 6.63 2.36 4.04
N GLY A 453 7.91 1.99 3.89
CA GLY A 453 9.04 2.92 3.88
C GLY A 453 9.12 3.74 5.17
N SER A 454 9.36 5.05 5.04
CA SER A 454 9.43 5.98 6.18
C SER A 454 8.12 6.22 6.95
N THR A 455 7.00 5.52 6.66
CA THR A 455 5.85 5.45 7.60
C THR A 455 6.08 4.44 8.73
N MET A 456 7.06 3.55 8.64
CA MET A 456 7.46 2.70 9.77
C MET A 456 8.09 3.50 10.94
N LYS A 457 8.55 4.74 10.69
CA LYS A 457 9.36 5.51 11.65
C LYS A 457 8.62 5.93 12.93
N PRO A 458 7.39 6.47 12.91
CA PRO A 458 6.62 6.69 14.14
C PRO A 458 6.33 5.39 14.89
N ILE A 459 5.80 4.38 14.20
CA ILE A 459 5.21 3.18 14.82
C ILE A 459 6.22 2.17 15.37
N LEU A 460 7.42 2.05 14.76
CA LEU A 460 8.46 1.10 15.17
C LEU A 460 9.68 1.74 15.83
N VAL A 461 9.99 3.00 15.51
CA VAL A 461 11.22 3.66 15.97
C VAL A 461 10.94 4.68 17.06
N TYR A 462 10.25 5.77 16.72
CA TYR A 462 10.23 6.94 17.61
C TYR A 462 9.20 6.83 18.74
N ALA A 463 7.99 6.30 18.51
CA ALA A 463 7.04 6.08 19.60
C ALA A 463 7.52 4.96 20.56
N PRO A 464 8.03 3.81 20.10
CA PRO A 464 8.68 2.83 20.97
C PRO A 464 9.86 3.39 21.76
N ALA A 465 10.75 4.19 21.15
CA ALA A 465 11.86 4.81 21.88
C ALA A 465 11.40 5.83 22.94
N ILE A 466 10.25 6.49 22.74
CA ILE A 466 9.65 7.41 23.73
C ILE A 466 8.99 6.62 24.88
N GLU A 467 8.25 5.55 24.59
CA GLU A 467 7.64 4.70 25.62
C GLU A 467 8.69 3.98 26.48
N LEU A 468 9.78 3.52 25.86
CA LEU A 468 10.94 2.93 26.55
C LEU A 468 11.80 3.97 27.29
N GLY A 469 11.71 5.26 26.91
CA GLY A 469 12.43 6.37 27.53
C GLY A 469 13.85 6.63 27.01
N GLU A 470 14.25 5.95 25.95
CA GLU A 470 15.55 6.11 25.27
C GLU A 470 15.60 7.35 24.37
N ALA A 471 14.43 7.82 23.90
CA ALA A 471 14.30 9.05 23.12
C ALA A 471 13.16 9.95 23.64
N GLN A 472 13.24 11.24 23.31
CA GLN A 472 12.23 12.28 23.54
C GLN A 472 12.31 13.26 22.35
N PRO A 473 11.30 14.12 22.08
CA PRO A 473 11.32 15.03 20.93
C PRO A 473 12.58 15.91 20.81
N GLY A 474 13.10 16.37 21.95
CA GLY A 474 14.35 17.14 22.06
C GLY A 474 15.64 16.33 22.18
N SER A 475 15.60 15.00 22.29
CA SER A 475 16.82 14.16 22.29
C SER A 475 17.59 14.36 20.98
N VAL A 476 18.93 14.37 21.06
CA VAL A 476 19.81 14.65 19.92
C VAL A 476 20.44 13.36 19.40
N VAL A 477 20.37 13.16 18.08
CA VAL A 477 20.91 12.01 17.36
C VAL A 477 21.71 12.53 16.16
N ALA A 478 22.84 11.90 15.84
CA ALA A 478 23.68 12.31 14.72
C ALA A 478 23.16 11.78 13.37
N ASP A 479 22.94 12.69 12.42
CA ASP A 479 22.71 12.41 11.00
C ASP A 479 24.03 12.57 10.23
N ILE A 480 24.85 11.52 10.27
CA ILE A 480 26.23 11.45 9.74
C ILE A 480 26.48 10.11 9.05
N ASP A 481 27.54 9.95 8.27
CA ASP A 481 27.82 8.65 7.65
C ASP A 481 28.00 7.55 8.71
N THR A 482 27.25 6.45 8.56
CA THR A 482 27.07 5.47 9.63
C THR A 482 26.90 4.08 9.05
N SER A 483 27.60 3.11 9.63
CA SER A 483 27.52 1.69 9.26
C SER A 483 27.25 0.83 10.49
N PHE A 484 26.27 -0.06 10.40
CA PHE A 484 25.84 -0.99 11.44
C PHE A 484 26.29 -2.42 11.11
N GLN A 485 26.50 -3.25 12.13
CA GLN A 485 26.67 -4.70 11.94
C GLN A 485 25.30 -5.39 11.98
N ALA A 486 25.00 -6.13 10.92
CA ALA A 486 23.76 -6.90 10.73
C ALA A 486 24.14 -8.37 10.51
N GLY A 487 24.37 -9.09 11.61
CA GLY A 487 24.92 -10.45 11.58
C GLY A 487 26.34 -10.46 11.02
N THR A 488 26.54 -11.11 9.88
CA THR A 488 27.83 -11.19 9.16
C THR A 488 28.00 -10.13 8.07
N LYS A 489 27.06 -9.19 7.93
CA LYS A 489 27.08 -8.13 6.92
C LYS A 489 27.10 -6.75 7.56
N THR A 490 27.80 -5.80 6.93
CA THR A 490 27.68 -4.38 7.27
C THR A 490 26.48 -3.78 6.51
N TRP A 491 25.68 -2.96 7.17
CA TRP A 491 24.58 -2.17 6.57
C TRP A 491 24.81 -0.67 6.79
N SER A 492 24.82 0.09 5.69
CA SER A 492 25.16 1.51 5.68
C SER A 492 23.97 2.33 5.11
N PRO A 493 23.01 2.78 5.96
CA PRO A 493 21.82 3.48 5.49
C PRO A 493 22.11 4.94 5.09
N GLY A 494 22.15 5.21 3.79
CA GLY A 494 22.22 6.58 3.28
C GLY A 494 20.92 7.38 3.45
N ASN A 495 21.03 8.70 3.57
CA ASN A 495 19.89 9.61 3.47
C ASN A 495 19.35 9.72 2.05
N TYR A 496 18.04 9.97 1.92
CA TYR A 496 17.35 10.14 0.63
C TYR A 496 17.99 11.19 -0.29
N THR A 497 18.57 12.26 0.26
CA THR A 497 19.25 13.34 -0.47
C THR A 497 20.72 13.05 -0.78
N GLY A 498 21.29 11.95 -0.28
CA GLY A 498 22.73 11.71 -0.26
C GLY A 498 23.51 12.71 0.61
N ARG A 499 22.84 13.45 1.51
CA ARG A 499 23.46 14.46 2.39
C ARG A 499 23.18 14.17 3.85
N TYR A 500 24.17 14.46 4.67
CA TYR A 500 24.16 14.41 6.12
C TYR A 500 24.01 15.82 6.70
N HIS A 501 23.39 15.93 7.88
CA HIS A 501 23.00 17.20 8.50
C HIS A 501 23.55 17.38 9.93
N GLY A 502 24.38 16.45 10.41
CA GLY A 502 25.00 16.52 11.74
C GLY A 502 24.01 16.26 12.88
N LEU A 503 24.27 16.85 14.04
CA LEU A 503 23.48 16.66 15.25
C LEU A 503 22.07 17.27 15.11
N THR A 504 21.05 16.40 15.10
CA THR A 504 19.63 16.77 14.93
C THR A 504 18.80 16.32 16.13
N SER A 505 17.77 17.08 16.51
CA SER A 505 16.78 16.57 17.46
C SER A 505 15.84 15.56 16.80
N VAL A 506 15.33 14.60 17.57
CA VAL A 506 14.40 13.54 17.11
C VAL A 506 13.18 14.13 16.39
N ARG A 507 12.56 15.18 16.95
CA ARG A 507 11.49 15.97 16.30
C ARG A 507 11.84 16.37 14.87
N TYR A 508 12.99 17.00 14.66
CA TYR A 508 13.41 17.49 13.34
C TYR A 508 13.79 16.34 12.39
N ALA A 509 14.41 15.28 12.91
CA ALA A 509 14.74 14.08 12.14
C ALA A 509 13.49 13.34 11.64
N LEU A 510 12.40 13.31 12.44
CA LEU A 510 11.11 12.78 12.03
C LEU A 510 10.41 13.70 11.01
N ALA A 511 10.35 15.01 11.28
CA ALA A 511 9.76 16.02 10.40
C ALA A 511 10.41 16.04 8.99
N LYS A 512 11.75 15.93 8.92
CA LYS A 512 12.51 15.82 7.66
C LYS A 512 12.68 14.39 7.16
N SER A 513 12.22 13.39 7.92
CA SER A 513 12.21 11.97 7.57
C SER A 513 13.60 11.36 7.30
N PHE A 514 14.65 11.85 7.98
CA PHE A 514 16.03 11.36 7.81
C PHE A 514 16.15 9.86 8.13
N ASN A 515 17.12 9.19 7.51
CA ASN A 515 17.31 7.74 7.60
C ASN A 515 18.28 7.36 8.70
N VAL A 516 19.45 8.01 8.80
CA VAL A 516 20.46 7.63 9.81
C VAL A 516 19.94 7.82 11.24
N PRO A 517 19.28 8.92 11.63
CA PRO A 517 18.78 9.07 13.00
C PRO A 517 17.75 8.01 13.37
N ALA A 518 16.89 7.62 12.42
CA ALA A 518 15.93 6.55 12.62
C ALA A 518 16.62 5.18 12.76
N ALA A 519 17.63 4.89 11.93
CA ALA A 519 18.41 3.66 12.01
C ALA A 519 19.24 3.57 13.31
N ARG A 520 19.81 4.68 13.78
CA ARG A 520 20.51 4.79 15.08
C ARG A 520 19.54 4.53 16.23
N THR A 521 18.49 5.36 16.34
CA THR A 521 17.46 5.22 17.39
C THR A 521 16.87 3.81 17.43
N TYR A 522 16.67 3.15 16.27
CA TYR A 522 16.20 1.77 16.22
C TYR A 522 17.24 0.76 16.71
N ALA A 523 18.51 0.90 16.31
CA ALA A 523 19.61 0.05 16.78
C ALA A 523 19.85 0.15 18.29
N ASP A 524 19.60 1.33 18.88
CA ASP A 524 19.69 1.55 20.32
C ASP A 524 18.58 0.77 21.08
N ILE A 525 17.37 0.67 20.51
CA ILE A 525 16.22 -0.01 21.15
C ILE A 525 15.98 -1.46 20.70
N VAL A 526 16.61 -1.96 19.63
CA VAL A 526 16.25 -3.26 19.00
C VAL A 526 16.30 -4.44 19.98
N ASN A 527 17.23 -4.41 20.94
CA ASN A 527 17.38 -5.44 21.97
C ASN A 527 16.26 -5.43 23.03
N GLN A 528 15.37 -4.43 23.01
CA GLN A 528 14.22 -4.28 23.91
C GLN A 528 12.91 -4.78 23.28
N ASN A 529 12.99 -5.51 22.15
CA ASN A 529 11.85 -6.02 21.36
C ASN A 529 10.81 -4.93 20.95
N PRO A 530 11.23 -3.91 20.18
CA PRO A 530 10.33 -2.86 19.69
C PRO A 530 9.28 -3.37 18.69
N VAL A 531 9.49 -4.53 18.07
CA VAL A 531 8.52 -5.14 17.14
C VAL A 531 7.26 -5.60 17.88
N SER A 532 7.34 -5.85 19.19
CA SER A 532 6.16 -6.10 20.04
C SER A 532 5.14 -4.95 20.09
N PHE A 533 5.50 -3.73 19.68
CA PHE A 533 4.54 -2.65 19.48
C PHE A 533 3.76 -2.82 18.16
N LEU A 534 4.37 -3.37 17.11
CA LEU A 534 3.67 -3.72 15.86
C LEU A 534 2.73 -4.92 16.06
N ASP A 535 3.14 -5.94 16.82
CA ASP A 535 2.27 -7.08 17.15
C ASP A 535 0.98 -6.60 17.85
N LYS A 536 1.08 -5.65 18.78
CA LYS A 536 -0.07 -5.00 19.45
C LYS A 536 -0.88 -4.06 18.55
N MET A 537 -0.38 -3.72 17.37
CA MET A 537 -1.05 -2.91 16.35
C MET A 537 -1.56 -3.75 15.16
N GLY A 538 -1.77 -5.06 15.36
CA GLY A 538 -2.45 -5.93 14.41
C GLY A 538 -1.65 -6.26 13.14
N PHE A 539 -0.33 -6.06 13.12
CA PHE A 539 0.48 -6.47 11.98
C PHE A 539 0.57 -8.00 11.89
N THR A 540 0.03 -8.57 10.82
CA THR A 540 -0.03 -10.02 10.54
C THR A 540 1.02 -10.48 9.54
N THR A 541 1.59 -9.53 8.77
CA THR A 541 2.50 -9.78 7.65
C THR A 541 3.98 -9.99 8.04
N LEU A 542 4.34 -9.82 9.31
CA LEU A 542 5.72 -9.83 9.79
C LEU A 542 6.31 -11.25 9.91
N THR A 543 7.55 -11.43 9.46
CA THR A 543 8.28 -12.70 9.61
C THR A 543 9.25 -12.67 10.79
N GLU A 544 9.65 -13.83 11.29
CA GLU A 544 10.69 -13.95 12.34
C GLU A 544 12.04 -13.32 11.90
N GLY A 545 12.34 -13.36 10.60
CA GLY A 545 13.53 -12.71 10.02
C GLY A 545 13.47 -11.18 10.06
N ASP A 546 12.27 -10.60 10.06
CA ASP A 546 12.09 -9.15 10.22
C ASP A 546 12.41 -8.71 11.65
N ARG A 547 12.07 -9.51 12.67
CA ARG A 547 12.12 -9.11 14.10
C ARG A 547 13.49 -8.61 14.60
N THR A 548 14.58 -8.99 13.93
CA THR A 548 15.96 -8.55 14.23
C THR A 548 16.59 -7.66 13.16
N ASN A 549 15.86 -7.34 12.08
CA ASN A 549 16.36 -6.61 10.93
C ASN A 549 16.37 -5.09 11.17
N LEU A 550 17.56 -4.51 11.37
CA LEU A 550 17.74 -3.06 11.54
C LEU A 550 17.16 -2.21 10.39
N SER A 551 17.02 -2.75 9.18
CA SER A 551 16.43 -2.03 8.04
C SER A 551 14.89 -1.89 8.10
N MET A 552 14.20 -2.58 9.02
CA MET A 552 12.80 -2.30 9.35
C MET A 552 12.59 -0.83 9.76
N ALA A 553 13.59 -0.17 10.38
CA ALA A 553 13.53 1.26 10.73
C ALA A 553 13.23 2.17 9.53
N LEU A 554 13.47 1.69 8.30
CA LEU A 554 13.21 2.39 7.05
C LEU A 554 12.06 1.75 6.23
N GLY A 555 11.31 0.81 6.81
CA GLY A 555 10.19 0.09 6.19
C GLY A 555 10.59 -1.09 5.31
N ALA A 556 11.80 -1.64 5.49
CA ALA A 556 12.22 -2.87 4.82
C ALA A 556 11.79 -4.11 5.63
N VAL A 557 10.59 -4.59 5.32
CA VAL A 557 9.99 -5.83 5.82
C VAL A 557 9.89 -6.85 4.68
N THR A 558 9.91 -8.15 5.01
CA THR A 558 10.10 -9.24 4.05
C THR A 558 8.93 -9.40 3.09
N ASN A 559 7.70 -9.40 3.60
CA ASN A 559 6.48 -9.55 2.79
C ASN A 559 5.93 -8.20 2.27
N GLY A 560 6.11 -7.14 3.08
CA GLY A 560 5.35 -5.89 2.95
C GLY A 560 4.30 -5.77 4.05
N VAL A 561 3.52 -4.69 4.05
CA VAL A 561 2.33 -4.47 4.88
C VAL A 561 1.22 -3.88 4.01
N THR A 562 -0.04 -4.04 4.40
CA THR A 562 -1.19 -3.52 3.64
C THR A 562 -1.46 -2.03 3.93
N VAL A 563 -2.36 -1.38 3.19
CA VAL A 563 -2.80 -0.02 3.56
C VAL A 563 -3.63 -0.06 4.83
N GLU A 564 -4.41 -1.12 5.04
CA GLU A 564 -5.19 -1.36 6.25
C GLU A 564 -4.30 -1.44 7.50
N GLU A 565 -3.31 -2.35 7.54
CA GLU A 565 -2.35 -2.48 8.65
C GLU A 565 -1.65 -1.14 8.95
N ASN A 566 -1.15 -0.47 7.91
CA ASN A 566 -0.40 0.77 8.06
C ASN A 566 -1.28 1.99 8.44
N THR A 567 -2.59 1.95 8.17
CA THR A 567 -3.55 2.99 8.59
C THR A 567 -4.00 2.74 10.02
N ASN A 568 -4.33 1.49 10.37
CA ASN A 568 -4.76 1.08 11.70
C ASN A 568 -3.67 1.33 12.78
N ALA A 569 -2.41 1.05 12.44
CA ALA A 569 -1.27 1.42 13.28
C ALA A 569 -1.20 2.92 13.61
N TYR A 570 -1.64 3.80 12.70
CA TYR A 570 -1.70 5.24 12.94
C TYR A 570 -2.96 5.67 13.71
N ALA A 571 -4.08 4.96 13.58
CA ALA A 571 -5.28 5.16 14.38
C ALA A 571 -5.02 4.95 15.88
N THR A 572 -4.04 4.10 16.24
CA THR A 572 -3.51 3.98 17.61
C THR A 572 -3.07 5.32 18.20
N PHE A 573 -2.42 6.20 17.41
CA PHE A 573 -2.07 7.54 17.89
C PHE A 573 -3.30 8.43 18.00
N GLY A 574 -4.19 8.39 17.01
CA GLY A 574 -5.47 9.11 17.02
C GLY A 574 -6.34 8.79 18.24
N ASN A 575 -6.29 7.55 18.71
CA ASN A 575 -6.96 7.05 19.91
C ASN A 575 -6.05 7.08 21.16
N MET A 576 -5.10 8.02 21.21
CA MET A 576 -4.21 8.32 22.34
C MET A 576 -3.44 7.11 22.93
N GLY A 577 -3.05 6.16 22.08
CA GLY A 577 -2.26 4.97 22.44
C GLY A 577 -3.08 3.69 22.59
N GLN A 578 -4.39 3.73 22.34
CA GLN A 578 -5.27 2.56 22.31
C GLN A 578 -5.47 2.07 20.87
N PHE A 579 -4.91 0.91 20.53
CA PHE A 579 -5.25 0.21 19.29
C PHE A 579 -6.65 -0.41 19.40
N VAL A 580 -7.38 -0.42 18.29
CA VAL A 580 -8.66 -1.11 18.11
C VAL A 580 -8.64 -1.66 16.69
N ASP A 581 -8.93 -2.95 16.51
CA ASP A 581 -8.72 -3.58 15.21
C ASP A 581 -9.69 -3.08 14.13
N ALA A 582 -9.23 -3.07 12.87
CA ALA A 582 -9.94 -2.49 11.74
C ALA A 582 -11.00 -3.47 11.22
N TYR A 583 -12.27 -3.05 11.22
CA TYR A 583 -13.38 -3.92 10.86
C TYR A 583 -14.33 -3.29 9.84
N MET A 584 -14.88 -4.14 8.96
CA MET A 584 -15.82 -3.76 7.89
C MET A 584 -17.22 -4.36 8.06
N ILE A 585 -17.31 -5.57 8.64
CA ILE A 585 -18.58 -6.25 8.90
C ILE A 585 -18.98 -5.95 10.35
N ASP A 586 -20.08 -5.23 10.52
CA ASP A 586 -20.60 -4.79 11.82
C ASP A 586 -21.43 -5.89 12.47
N ARG A 587 -22.31 -6.55 11.70
CA ARG A 587 -23.06 -7.74 12.15
C ARG A 587 -23.56 -8.58 10.97
N ILE A 588 -23.88 -9.85 11.26
CA ILE A 588 -24.53 -10.78 10.33
C ILE A 588 -25.74 -11.39 11.04
N GLU A 589 -26.92 -11.26 10.43
CA GLU A 589 -28.18 -11.84 10.88
C GLU A 589 -28.60 -12.97 9.92
N ASN A 590 -29.37 -13.96 10.38
CA ASN A 590 -30.04 -14.94 9.51
C ASN A 590 -31.37 -14.40 8.95
N LYS A 591 -32.03 -15.17 8.07
CA LYS A 591 -33.29 -14.75 7.47
C LYS A 591 -34.40 -14.47 8.49
N ASP A 592 -34.42 -15.24 9.58
CA ASP A 592 -35.36 -15.12 10.71
C ASP A 592 -35.05 -13.93 11.66
N GLY A 593 -33.94 -13.21 11.44
CA GLY A 593 -33.49 -12.09 12.27
C GLY A 593 -32.68 -12.48 13.51
N GLU A 594 -32.18 -13.71 13.60
CA GLU A 594 -31.24 -14.12 14.64
C GLU A 594 -29.83 -13.60 14.33
N MET A 595 -29.23 -12.92 15.31
CA MET A 595 -27.87 -12.39 15.24
C MET A 595 -26.84 -13.53 15.34
N LEU A 596 -26.16 -13.85 14.24
CA LEU A 596 -25.10 -14.87 14.19
C LEU A 596 -23.73 -14.30 14.56
N TYR A 597 -23.48 -13.03 14.21
CA TYR A 597 -22.25 -12.32 14.54
C TYR A 597 -22.56 -10.83 14.77
N GLU A 598 -21.87 -10.23 15.74
CA GLU A 598 -21.84 -8.79 16.01
C GLU A 598 -20.41 -8.43 16.43
N HIS A 599 -19.82 -7.41 15.80
CA HIS A 599 -18.45 -7.00 16.06
C HIS A 599 -18.27 -6.41 17.47
N LYS A 600 -17.15 -6.73 18.12
CA LYS A 600 -16.83 -6.27 19.48
C LYS A 600 -15.44 -5.64 19.50
N SER A 601 -15.42 -4.32 19.43
CA SER A 601 -14.21 -3.49 19.43
C SER A 601 -13.43 -3.60 20.75
N GLU A 602 -12.40 -4.45 20.79
CA GLU A 602 -11.49 -4.53 21.94
C GLU A 602 -10.39 -3.46 21.89
N LYS A 603 -10.01 -2.91 23.06
CA LYS A 603 -9.01 -1.84 23.17
C LYS A 603 -7.69 -2.35 23.73
N THR A 604 -6.66 -2.39 22.90
CA THR A 604 -5.30 -2.79 23.29
C THR A 604 -4.44 -1.57 23.56
N LYS A 605 -3.95 -1.41 24.79
CA LYS A 605 -2.99 -0.34 25.11
C LYS A 605 -1.62 -0.65 24.50
N VAL A 606 -1.24 0.11 23.47
CA VAL A 606 0.06 0.05 22.81
C VAL A 606 1.06 0.98 23.48
N PHE A 607 0.64 2.24 23.68
CA PHE A 607 1.47 3.34 24.20
C PHE A 607 0.79 4.07 25.36
N SER A 608 1.54 4.86 26.12
CA SER A 608 1.00 5.88 27.00
C SER A 608 0.41 7.06 26.22
N GLU A 609 -0.55 7.75 26.82
CA GLU A 609 -1.15 8.97 26.24
C GLU A 609 -0.09 10.04 25.98
N GLN A 610 0.93 10.11 26.85
CA GLN A 610 2.07 11.01 26.72
C GLN A 610 2.91 10.65 25.48
N THR A 611 3.28 9.39 25.28
CA THR A 611 4.00 8.94 24.06
C THR A 611 3.21 9.25 22.80
N SER A 612 1.90 8.96 22.79
CA SER A 612 1.03 9.27 21.64
C SER A 612 0.96 10.77 21.36
N TYR A 613 0.76 11.60 22.39
CA TYR A 613 0.73 13.06 22.23
C TYR A 613 2.07 13.62 21.72
N LEU A 614 3.20 13.18 22.29
CA LEU A 614 4.53 13.61 21.85
C LEU A 614 4.82 13.17 20.41
N THR A 615 4.33 11.99 20.00
CA THR A 615 4.47 11.49 18.62
C THR A 615 3.56 12.26 17.64
N ILE A 616 2.31 12.54 18.02
CA ILE A 616 1.39 13.43 17.29
C ILE A 616 2.05 14.80 17.08
N ASP A 617 2.62 15.39 18.12
CA ASP A 617 3.20 16.73 18.05
C ASP A 617 4.42 16.80 17.12
N MET A 618 5.28 15.77 17.10
CA MET A 618 6.35 15.65 16.10
C MET A 618 5.82 15.31 14.69
N MET A 619 4.62 14.74 14.56
CA MET A 619 3.98 14.46 13.28
C MET A 619 3.21 15.68 12.72
N ARG A 620 2.81 16.65 13.56
CA ARG A 620 2.35 17.99 13.10
C ARG A 620 3.47 18.70 12.33
N ASP A 621 4.70 18.67 12.85
CA ASP A 621 5.89 19.24 12.21
C ASP A 621 6.17 18.65 10.81
N VAL A 622 5.73 17.42 10.53
CA VAL A 622 5.82 16.82 9.19
C VAL A 622 4.92 17.57 8.19
N LEU A 623 3.75 18.04 8.63
CA LEU A 623 2.79 18.80 7.83
C LEU A 623 3.06 20.31 7.83
N ASP A 624 3.70 20.88 8.86
CA ASP A 624 4.05 22.32 8.86
C ASP A 624 5.29 22.60 7.97
N TYR A 625 6.47 22.17 8.42
CA TYR A 625 7.75 22.45 7.74
C TYR A 625 8.43 21.20 7.16
N GLY A 626 7.87 20.01 7.38
CA GLY A 626 8.44 18.72 7.02
C GLY A 626 8.10 18.20 5.62
N THR A 627 8.09 16.87 5.48
CA THR A 627 7.90 16.20 4.18
C THR A 627 6.48 16.22 3.64
N ALA A 628 5.46 16.50 4.47
CA ALA A 628 4.05 16.56 4.08
C ALA A 628 3.52 17.98 3.85
N ARG A 629 4.34 19.03 3.96
CA ARG A 629 3.95 20.47 3.89
C ARG A 629 3.07 20.92 2.72
N TYR A 630 2.94 20.09 1.69
CA TYR A 630 2.05 20.31 0.57
C TYR A 630 0.57 20.07 0.93
N ALA A 631 0.27 19.23 1.94
CA ALA A 631 -1.09 18.97 2.42
C ALA A 631 -1.77 20.25 2.96
N ASN A 632 -1.06 21.05 3.75
CA ASN A 632 -1.59 22.28 4.35
C ASN A 632 -1.98 23.35 3.31
N SER A 633 -1.47 23.29 2.08
CA SER A 633 -1.90 24.16 0.96
C SER A 633 -2.95 23.54 0.05
N ARG A 634 -3.51 22.39 0.44
CA ARG A 634 -4.54 21.62 -0.27
C ARG A 634 -5.77 21.27 0.58
N LEU A 635 -5.63 21.20 1.90
CA LEU A 635 -6.76 21.03 2.81
C LEU A 635 -7.69 22.25 2.80
N LYS A 636 -8.99 22.00 2.67
CA LYS A 636 -10.07 23.00 2.66
C LYS A 636 -10.36 23.57 4.06
N TYR A 637 -10.05 22.78 5.10
CA TYR A 637 -10.30 23.08 6.51
C TYR A 637 -8.97 23.20 7.28
N PRO A 638 -8.22 24.31 7.15
CA PRO A 638 -6.86 24.45 7.69
C PRO A 638 -6.77 24.57 9.22
N GLY A 639 -7.90 24.50 9.94
CA GLY A 639 -7.95 24.45 11.40
C GLY A 639 -8.00 23.03 11.99
N VAL A 640 -8.14 21.99 11.16
CA VAL A 640 -8.19 20.60 11.64
C VAL A 640 -6.79 20.12 12.03
N ASP A 641 -6.67 19.57 13.23
CA ASP A 641 -5.41 19.10 13.84
C ASP A 641 -4.94 17.77 13.25
N TRP A 642 -4.48 17.81 11.99
CA TRP A 642 -3.89 16.68 11.29
C TRP A 642 -2.41 16.48 11.67
N ALA A 643 -2.09 15.27 12.13
CA ALA A 643 -0.73 14.80 12.35
C ALA A 643 -0.48 13.57 11.48
N GLY A 644 0.64 13.51 10.75
CA GLY A 644 0.87 12.39 9.83
C GLY A 644 2.29 12.25 9.31
N LYS A 645 2.47 11.30 8.39
CA LYS A 645 3.79 10.91 7.90
C LYS A 645 3.77 10.45 6.44
N THR A 646 4.76 10.91 5.67
CA THR A 646 5.02 10.38 4.32
C THR A 646 5.94 9.15 4.35
N GLY A 647 5.71 8.23 3.42
CA GLY A 647 6.56 7.08 3.13
C GLY A 647 7.01 7.06 1.67
N THR A 648 8.14 6.40 1.44
CA THR A 648 8.70 6.13 0.11
C THR A 648 9.58 4.88 0.25
N SER A 649 9.38 3.89 -0.61
CA SER A 649 10.19 2.67 -0.61
C SER A 649 11.43 2.82 -1.50
N GLN A 650 12.36 1.86 -1.38
CA GLN A 650 13.61 1.87 -2.15
C GLN A 650 13.35 1.91 -3.66
N ASN A 651 14.19 2.65 -4.39
CA ASN A 651 14.06 2.91 -5.83
C ASN A 651 12.73 3.59 -6.24
N PHE A 652 12.02 4.21 -5.31
CA PHE A 652 10.72 4.87 -5.52
C PHE A 652 9.66 3.91 -6.08
N ARG A 653 9.53 2.68 -5.55
CA ARG A 653 8.47 1.76 -6.03
C ARG A 653 7.10 2.18 -5.53
N ASP A 654 7.05 2.62 -4.28
CA ASP A 654 5.85 2.96 -3.53
C ASP A 654 6.01 4.35 -2.91
N THR A 655 4.91 5.08 -2.77
CA THR A 655 4.84 6.24 -1.89
C THR A 655 3.56 6.22 -1.07
N TRP A 656 3.66 6.76 0.13
CA TRP A 656 2.64 6.68 1.16
C TRP A 656 2.41 8.05 1.79
N PHE A 657 1.18 8.31 2.20
CA PHE A 657 0.87 9.33 3.19
C PHE A 657 -0.24 8.79 4.09
N VAL A 658 0.01 8.77 5.40
CA VAL A 658 -0.95 8.38 6.43
C VAL A 658 -1.00 9.52 7.44
N ALA A 659 -2.20 9.98 7.78
CA ALA A 659 -2.39 11.02 8.77
C ALA A 659 -3.68 10.79 9.57
N THR A 660 -3.66 11.25 10.83
CA THR A 660 -4.71 11.11 11.81
C THR A 660 -5.12 12.50 12.33
N ASN A 661 -6.41 12.67 12.61
CA ASN A 661 -6.95 13.73 13.46
C ASN A 661 -7.64 13.05 14.67
N PRO A 662 -8.21 13.77 15.65
CA PRO A 662 -8.82 13.14 16.83
C PRO A 662 -9.88 12.06 16.53
N ASN A 663 -10.67 12.22 15.47
CA ASN A 663 -11.77 11.31 15.13
C ASN A 663 -11.36 10.17 14.18
N VAL A 664 -10.58 10.48 13.15
CA VAL A 664 -10.33 9.58 12.00
C VAL A 664 -8.86 9.49 11.60
N THR A 665 -8.52 8.40 10.92
CA THR A 665 -7.22 8.21 10.25
C THR A 665 -7.44 7.85 8.79
N MET A 666 -6.66 8.48 7.90
CA MET A 666 -6.71 8.27 6.45
C MET A 666 -5.31 7.90 5.92
N GLY A 667 -5.20 6.71 5.33
CA GLY A 667 -3.99 6.24 4.64
C GLY A 667 -4.16 6.19 3.12
N MET A 668 -3.10 6.51 2.38
CA MET A 668 -3.05 6.44 0.91
C MET A 668 -1.69 5.94 0.42
N TRP A 669 -1.69 4.89 -0.41
CA TRP A 669 -0.56 4.35 -1.17
C TRP A 669 -0.72 4.65 -2.67
N MET A 670 0.41 4.81 -3.35
CA MET A 670 0.50 4.92 -4.81
C MET A 670 1.77 4.21 -5.31
N GLY A 671 1.64 3.35 -6.32
CA GLY A 671 2.71 2.50 -6.85
C GLY A 671 2.35 1.89 -8.21
N TYR A 672 3.17 0.95 -8.70
CA TYR A 672 2.79 0.04 -9.80
C TYR A 672 2.55 -1.36 -9.25
N ASP A 673 1.78 -2.19 -9.96
CA ASP A 673 1.62 -3.61 -9.66
C ASP A 673 2.99 -4.31 -9.59
N THR A 674 3.83 -4.10 -10.59
CA THR A 674 5.21 -4.58 -10.67
C THR A 674 6.19 -3.65 -9.91
N PRO A 675 7.41 -4.11 -9.54
CA PRO A 675 8.36 -3.36 -8.71
C PRO A 675 9.11 -2.20 -9.44
N LYS A 676 8.39 -1.42 -10.25
CA LYS A 676 8.89 -0.29 -11.05
C LYS A 676 8.84 1.03 -10.28
N SER A 677 9.72 1.96 -10.67
CA SER A 677 9.84 3.28 -10.04
C SER A 677 8.72 4.25 -10.45
N ILE A 678 7.93 4.80 -9.52
CA ILE A 678 6.96 5.90 -9.78
C ILE A 678 7.62 7.28 -10.00
N LYS A 679 8.96 7.37 -9.97
CA LYS A 679 9.68 8.61 -10.25
C LYS A 679 9.47 9.03 -11.71
N CYS A 680 9.04 10.27 -11.91
CA CYS A 680 8.73 10.87 -13.20
C CYS A 680 9.36 12.27 -13.24
N TYR A 681 10.26 12.52 -14.20
CA TYR A 681 10.97 13.80 -14.32
C TYR A 681 10.18 14.90 -15.06
N GLY A 682 9.19 14.51 -15.88
CA GLY A 682 8.32 15.44 -16.62
C GLY A 682 6.95 15.67 -15.98
N CYS A 683 6.72 15.23 -14.75
CA CYS A 683 5.42 15.35 -14.09
C CYS A 683 5.34 16.66 -13.28
N ASN A 684 4.21 17.37 -13.40
CA ASN A 684 3.94 18.65 -12.70
C ASN A 684 4.06 18.58 -11.17
N LEU A 685 3.90 17.39 -10.59
CA LEU A 685 4.09 17.11 -9.17
C LEU A 685 5.09 15.96 -8.95
N SER A 686 5.89 16.10 -7.89
CA SER A 686 6.72 14.99 -7.38
C SER A 686 5.84 13.79 -7.03
N TYR A 687 6.42 12.59 -6.99
CA TYR A 687 5.69 11.37 -6.66
C TYR A 687 4.96 11.46 -5.31
N SER A 688 5.61 11.99 -4.27
CA SER A 688 4.99 12.19 -2.96
C SER A 688 3.91 13.27 -2.99
N ASN A 689 4.12 14.39 -3.72
CA ASN A 689 3.08 15.41 -3.86
C ASN A 689 1.88 14.90 -4.68
N ARG A 690 2.05 13.98 -5.64
CA ARG A 690 0.94 13.32 -6.35
C ARG A 690 0.07 12.51 -5.38
N ASN A 691 0.68 11.78 -4.44
CA ASN A 691 -0.08 11.03 -3.46
C ASN A 691 -0.77 11.95 -2.43
N ILE A 692 -0.04 12.95 -1.91
CA ILE A 692 -0.59 13.95 -0.98
C ILE A 692 -1.73 14.75 -1.62
N ASN A 693 -1.68 15.09 -2.92
CA ASN A 693 -2.75 15.82 -3.59
C ASN A 693 -4.04 15.00 -3.70
N LEU A 694 -3.93 13.69 -3.94
CA LEU A 694 -5.07 12.77 -3.99
C LEU A 694 -5.66 12.55 -2.59
N TRP A 695 -4.82 12.25 -1.61
CA TRP A 695 -5.20 12.20 -0.19
C TRP A 695 -5.94 13.47 0.25
N SER A 696 -5.42 14.66 -0.11
CA SER A 696 -6.03 15.94 0.27
C SER A 696 -7.39 16.17 -0.39
N GLN A 697 -7.57 15.74 -1.64
CA GLN A 697 -8.87 15.84 -2.32
C GLN A 697 -9.88 14.84 -1.74
N VAL A 698 -9.45 13.62 -1.39
CA VAL A 698 -10.27 12.62 -0.70
C VAL A 698 -10.71 13.13 0.68
N VAL A 699 -9.78 13.65 1.49
CA VAL A 699 -10.11 14.19 2.83
C VAL A 699 -11.02 15.40 2.73
N ASN A 700 -10.78 16.33 1.79
CA ASN A 700 -11.70 17.45 1.55
C ASN A 700 -13.09 16.97 1.16
N ALA A 701 -13.19 15.96 0.29
CA ALA A 701 -14.47 15.45 -0.19
C ALA A 701 -15.23 14.71 0.91
N ALA A 702 -14.57 13.90 1.73
CA ALA A 702 -15.19 13.30 2.92
C ALA A 702 -15.60 14.37 3.95
N SER A 703 -14.80 15.42 4.13
CA SER A 703 -15.13 16.57 5.01
C SER A 703 -16.35 17.37 4.55
N ASP A 704 -16.68 17.31 3.25
CA ASP A 704 -17.87 17.94 2.67
C ASP A 704 -19.13 17.08 2.82
N ILE A 705 -18.99 15.80 3.20
CA ILE A 705 -20.07 14.82 3.37
C ILE A 705 -20.35 14.52 4.85
N ARG A 706 -19.31 14.42 5.68
CA ARG A 706 -19.37 14.21 7.15
C ARG A 706 -18.45 15.19 7.91
N PRO A 707 -18.77 16.50 7.95
CA PRO A 707 -17.95 17.48 8.65
C PRO A 707 -17.82 17.19 10.15
N GLU A 708 -18.88 16.74 10.82
CA GLU A 708 -18.87 16.35 12.24
C GLU A 708 -17.89 15.22 12.57
N LEU A 709 -17.62 14.32 11.60
CA LEU A 709 -16.65 13.24 11.73
C LEU A 709 -15.24 13.67 11.30
N MET A 710 -15.11 14.34 10.16
CA MET A 710 -13.83 14.66 9.51
C MET A 710 -13.18 15.97 9.98
N VAL A 711 -13.95 16.87 10.57
CA VAL A 711 -13.57 18.23 11.00
C VAL A 711 -13.87 18.42 12.49
N PRO A 712 -13.20 17.67 13.40
CA PRO A 712 -13.43 17.79 14.84
C PRO A 712 -13.21 19.22 15.35
N GLU A 713 -14.10 19.68 16.24
CA GLU A 713 -14.03 21.03 16.85
C GLU A 713 -12.84 21.20 17.80
N GLU A 714 -12.37 20.10 18.39
CA GLU A 714 -11.25 20.07 19.34
C GLU A 714 -10.00 19.45 18.72
N SER A 715 -8.84 20.02 19.05
CA SER A 715 -7.53 19.44 18.75
C SER A 715 -7.15 18.33 19.75
N PHE A 716 -6.11 17.55 19.45
CA PHE A 716 -5.56 16.58 20.40
C PHE A 716 -5.17 17.28 21.70
N LYS A 717 -5.81 16.89 22.80
CA LYS A 717 -5.60 17.46 24.13
C LYS A 717 -4.33 16.90 24.78
N ASN A 718 -3.58 17.78 25.46
CA ASN A 718 -2.45 17.36 26.28
C ASN A 718 -2.98 16.56 27.48
N PRO A 719 -2.58 15.28 27.67
CA PRO A 719 -3.10 14.41 28.73
C PRO A 719 -2.58 14.75 30.13
N GLY A 720 -1.74 15.79 30.27
CA GLY A 720 -0.97 16.03 31.48
C GLY A 720 0.24 15.10 31.57
N GLY A 721 1.10 15.32 32.57
CA GLY A 721 2.38 14.61 32.67
C GLY A 721 3.37 14.97 31.55
N ILE A 722 3.13 16.07 30.81
CA ILE A 722 4.03 16.63 29.79
C ILE A 722 4.51 18.00 30.27
N VAL A 723 5.81 18.25 30.12
CA VAL A 723 6.47 19.50 30.55
C VAL A 723 7.42 20.01 29.47
N THR A 724 7.58 21.33 29.40
CA THR A 724 8.65 21.95 28.60
C THR A 724 9.97 21.87 29.37
N ALA A 725 11.04 21.41 28.72
CA ALA A 725 12.38 21.40 29.29
C ALA A 725 13.42 21.94 28.31
N ASN A 726 14.50 22.48 28.87
CA ASN A 726 15.66 22.97 28.11
C ASN A 726 16.70 21.84 27.97
N TYR A 727 17.32 21.76 26.80
CA TYR A 727 18.38 20.80 26.46
C TYR A 727 19.49 21.49 25.67
N CYS A 728 20.67 20.86 25.63
CA CYS A 728 21.75 21.31 24.77
C CYS A 728 21.66 20.68 23.37
N ALA A 729 21.75 21.50 22.32
CA ALA A 729 21.61 21.06 20.92
C ALA A 729 22.73 20.10 20.43
N THR A 730 23.81 19.95 21.19
CA THR A 730 24.90 18.99 20.93
C THR A 730 24.61 17.59 21.47
N SER A 731 23.93 17.46 22.60
CA SER A 731 23.91 16.23 23.39
C SER A 731 22.52 15.77 23.85
N GLY A 732 21.50 16.62 23.75
CA GLY A 732 20.16 16.36 24.33
C GLY A 732 20.11 16.45 25.85
N LEU A 733 21.25 16.67 26.52
CA LEU A 733 21.38 16.73 27.98
C LEU A 733 21.00 18.11 28.55
N ALA A 734 20.82 18.21 29.87
CA ALA A 734 20.47 19.46 30.54
C ALA A 734 21.59 20.51 30.34
N PRO A 735 21.30 21.76 29.93
CA PRO A 735 22.34 22.70 29.50
C PRO A 735 23.51 22.87 30.47
N SER A 736 24.72 22.89 29.90
CA SER A 736 25.94 23.36 30.56
C SER A 736 26.03 24.89 30.50
N GLU A 737 26.98 25.46 31.25
CA GLU A 737 27.30 26.89 31.15
C GLU A 737 27.81 27.25 29.74
N LEU A 738 28.75 26.45 29.21
CA LEU A 738 29.27 26.58 27.84
C LEU A 738 28.15 26.51 26.77
N CYS A 739 27.21 25.57 26.91
CA CYS A 739 26.08 25.46 26.00
C CYS A 739 25.14 26.69 26.07
N SER A 740 25.04 27.31 27.24
CA SER A 740 24.23 28.52 27.47
C SER A 740 24.90 29.76 26.90
N GLU A 741 26.19 29.94 27.18
CA GLU A 741 27.02 31.04 26.67
C GLU A 741 27.08 31.07 25.14
N PHE A 742 27.17 29.91 24.49
CA PHE A 742 27.27 29.78 23.04
C PHE A 742 25.90 29.66 22.33
N GLY A 743 24.79 29.88 23.04
CA GLY A 743 23.44 29.91 22.45
C GLY A 743 22.95 28.55 21.92
N LEU A 744 23.56 27.44 22.34
CA LEU A 744 23.23 26.08 21.91
C LEU A 744 22.04 25.48 22.69
N VAL A 745 21.48 26.21 23.65
CA VAL A 745 20.24 25.83 24.34
C VAL A 745 19.06 25.82 23.39
N LYS A 746 18.29 24.73 23.43
CA LYS A 746 16.95 24.60 22.85
C LYS A 746 15.96 24.19 23.94
N SER A 747 14.67 24.29 23.62
CA SER A 747 13.57 23.79 24.44
C SER A 747 12.69 22.86 23.61
N ASP A 748 12.12 21.83 24.23
CA ASP A 748 11.09 20.96 23.66
C ASP A 748 10.11 20.51 24.74
N ILE A 749 9.08 19.77 24.37
CA ILE A 749 8.20 19.06 25.31
C ILE A 749 8.69 17.63 25.56
N TYR A 750 8.52 17.17 26.80
CA TYR A 750 9.01 15.91 27.34
C TYR A 750 7.93 15.29 28.22
N ALA A 751 7.89 13.96 28.35
CA ALA A 751 7.16 13.33 29.45
C ALA A 751 7.86 13.70 30.78
N SER A 752 7.09 13.98 31.83
CA SER A 752 7.60 14.64 33.04
C SER A 752 8.65 13.83 33.82
N GLY A 753 8.69 12.50 33.64
CA GLY A 753 9.72 11.62 34.20
C GLY A 753 10.96 11.42 33.32
N GLN A 754 10.93 11.86 32.05
CA GLN A 754 11.96 11.65 31.02
C GLN A 754 12.66 12.96 30.62
N VAL A 755 12.53 14.00 31.44
CA VAL A 755 13.28 15.27 31.29
C VAL A 755 14.79 15.01 31.45
N PRO A 756 15.67 15.56 30.57
CA PRO A 756 17.10 15.41 30.72
C PRO A 756 17.59 16.00 32.04
N SER A 757 18.21 15.14 32.87
CA SER A 757 18.64 15.46 34.24
C SER A 757 20.15 15.49 34.41
N LYS A 758 20.89 14.64 33.67
CA LYS A 758 22.35 14.74 33.54
C LYS A 758 22.69 16.07 32.84
N ARG A 759 23.66 16.81 33.39
CA ARG A 759 24.23 17.99 32.74
C ARG A 759 25.03 17.62 31.50
N ASP A 760 24.94 18.48 30.50
CA ASP A 760 25.76 18.45 29.31
C ASP A 760 27.25 18.56 29.65
N ASP A 761 28.03 17.72 28.97
CA ASP A 761 29.47 17.55 29.06
C ASP A 761 30.07 17.26 27.67
N SER A 762 29.36 17.64 26.60
CA SER A 762 29.77 17.44 25.20
C SER A 762 30.73 18.49 24.66
N LEU A 763 30.83 19.63 25.34
CA LEU A 763 31.70 20.75 24.99
C LEU A 763 32.74 20.97 26.09
N ILE A 764 33.95 21.32 25.69
CA ILE A 764 35.01 21.81 26.58
C ILE A 764 35.58 23.13 26.05
N GLN A 765 35.87 24.05 26.96
CA GLN A 765 36.72 25.20 26.67
C GLN A 765 38.18 24.76 26.88
N THR A 766 38.98 24.82 25.83
CA THR A 766 40.38 24.36 25.88
C THR A 766 41.25 25.07 24.85
N ARG A 767 42.55 24.81 24.91
CA ARG A 767 43.54 25.26 23.92
C ARG A 767 43.61 24.25 22.78
N SER A 768 43.90 24.72 21.58
CA SER A 768 44.16 23.92 20.39
C SER A 768 45.46 24.36 19.70
N VAL A 769 45.98 23.49 18.83
CA VAL A 769 47.21 23.74 18.09
C VAL A 769 47.13 23.12 16.70
N THR A 770 47.71 23.78 15.70
CA THR A 770 47.71 23.30 14.31
C THR A 770 49.06 22.69 13.97
N VAL A 771 49.06 21.45 13.47
CA VAL A 771 50.25 20.71 13.04
C VAL A 771 49.96 20.11 11.67
N ASN A 772 50.82 20.38 10.68
CA ASN A 772 50.64 19.95 9.27
C ASN A 772 49.26 20.31 8.67
N GLY A 773 48.65 21.41 9.11
CA GLY A 773 47.31 21.86 8.70
C GLY A 773 46.14 21.28 9.51
N ASN A 774 46.37 20.21 10.28
CA ASN A 774 45.36 19.60 11.15
C ASN A 774 45.33 20.28 12.52
N THR A 775 44.15 20.53 13.07
CA THR A 775 44.00 21.12 14.41
C THR A 775 43.76 20.03 15.46
N TYR A 776 44.50 20.07 16.56
CA TYR A 776 44.41 19.14 17.67
C TYR A 776 44.05 19.89 18.96
N VAL A 777 43.41 19.23 19.92
CA VAL A 777 43.39 19.74 21.31
C VAL A 777 44.83 19.76 21.81
N ALA A 778 45.25 20.88 22.40
CA ALA A 778 46.62 21.04 22.90
C ALA A 778 46.84 20.21 24.18
N ASP A 779 48.02 19.63 24.31
CA ASP A 779 48.46 18.98 25.54
C ASP A 779 48.78 20.02 26.63
N GLU A 780 48.78 19.62 27.90
CA GLU A 780 49.19 20.51 29.00
C GLU A 780 50.63 21.03 28.80
N ALA A 781 51.50 20.22 28.18
CA ALA A 781 52.86 20.62 27.85
C ALA A 781 53.01 21.49 26.59
N THR A 782 52.00 21.55 25.70
CA THR A 782 52.07 22.37 24.47
C THR A 782 52.20 23.85 24.84
N PRO A 783 53.26 24.58 24.44
CA PRO A 783 53.49 25.94 24.93
C PRO A 783 52.47 26.95 24.40
N ASN A 784 52.00 27.82 25.30
CA ASN A 784 50.90 28.76 25.04
C ASN A 784 51.11 29.65 23.80
N GLU A 785 52.35 30.01 23.46
CA GLU A 785 52.65 30.87 22.31
C GLU A 785 52.37 30.24 20.93
N PHE A 786 52.06 28.95 20.87
CA PHE A 786 51.66 28.23 19.65
C PHE A 786 50.19 27.80 19.65
N THR A 787 49.40 28.18 20.67
CA THR A 787 48.05 27.65 20.86
C THR A 787 46.95 28.71 20.85
N ASN A 788 45.80 28.36 20.26
CA ASN A 788 44.59 29.18 20.25
C ASN A 788 43.60 28.68 21.31
N SER A 789 42.83 29.55 21.95
CA SER A 789 41.75 29.16 22.88
C SER A 789 40.41 29.11 22.15
N GLY A 790 39.57 28.11 22.44
CA GLY A 790 38.25 27.98 21.84
C GLY A 790 37.36 26.96 22.57
N ILE A 791 36.16 26.75 22.03
CA ILE A 791 35.30 25.63 22.43
C ILE A 791 35.40 24.52 21.39
N TYR A 792 35.59 23.31 21.88
CA TYR A 792 35.72 22.08 21.11
C TYR A 792 34.78 21.01 21.66
N PHE A 793 34.44 20.02 20.83
CA PHE A 793 33.81 18.80 21.34
C PHE A 793 34.73 18.11 22.36
N ASN A 794 34.15 17.63 23.46
CA ASN A 794 34.87 16.86 24.47
C ASN A 794 35.31 15.50 23.89
N PRO A 795 36.61 15.15 23.88
CA PRO A 795 37.08 13.84 23.41
C PRO A 795 36.36 12.65 24.08
N ASP A 796 36.05 12.76 25.38
CA ASP A 796 35.31 11.72 26.11
C ASP A 796 33.86 11.56 25.60
N TRP A 797 33.25 12.65 25.09
CA TRP A 797 31.94 12.61 24.45
C TRP A 797 32.04 12.09 23.01
N ILE A 798 33.10 12.41 22.28
CA ILE A 798 33.37 11.84 20.95
C ILE A 798 33.50 10.31 21.03
N GLU A 799 34.35 9.80 21.93
CA GLU A 799 34.62 8.36 22.08
C GLU A 799 33.36 7.59 22.53
N ARG A 800 32.67 8.04 23.58
CA ARG A 800 31.52 7.30 24.13
C ARG A 800 30.28 7.25 23.22
N ASN A 801 30.20 8.12 22.20
CA ASN A 801 29.15 8.07 21.17
C ASN A 801 29.62 7.34 19.89
N GLY A 802 30.85 6.84 19.86
CA GLY A 802 31.43 6.18 18.68
C GLY A 802 31.79 7.13 17.54
N TYR A 803 31.94 8.44 17.82
CA TYR A 803 32.32 9.46 16.84
C TYR A 803 33.85 9.55 16.65
N ASP A 804 34.62 8.87 17.51
CA ASP A 804 36.07 8.65 17.38
C ASP A 804 36.48 7.98 16.05
N LYS A 805 35.53 7.29 15.41
CA LYS A 805 35.69 6.53 14.16
C LYS A 805 35.43 7.37 12.90
N LEU A 806 35.17 8.66 13.03
CA LEU A 806 34.95 9.56 11.91
C LEU A 806 36.30 10.15 11.45
N ASP A 807 36.60 10.06 10.15
CA ASP A 807 37.77 10.71 9.54
C ASP A 807 37.67 12.25 9.56
N ASP A 808 36.46 12.79 9.75
CA ASP A 808 36.19 14.21 9.91
C ASP A 808 35.05 14.44 10.90
N PHE A 809 35.36 15.07 12.03
CA PHE A 809 34.39 15.48 13.06
C PHE A 809 33.51 16.65 12.62
N SER A 810 33.83 17.39 11.55
CA SER A 810 33.02 18.52 11.06
C SER A 810 31.62 18.08 10.62
N GLN A 811 31.47 16.80 10.22
CA GLN A 811 30.20 16.15 9.94
C GLN A 811 29.19 16.25 11.09
N LEU A 812 29.64 16.37 12.35
CA LEU A 812 28.76 16.53 13.50
C LEU A 812 28.07 17.91 13.53
N ILE A 813 28.65 18.94 12.90
CA ILE A 813 28.11 20.30 12.92
C ILE A 813 26.97 20.46 11.89
N PRO A 814 25.75 20.80 12.33
CA PRO A 814 24.67 21.18 11.43
C PRO A 814 24.95 22.54 10.79
N ASN A 815 24.80 22.63 9.47
CA ASN A 815 25.05 23.83 8.69
C ASN A 815 24.01 24.95 8.97
N ASN A 816 24.23 25.71 10.05
CA ASN A 816 23.50 26.94 10.38
C ASN A 816 24.32 27.85 11.33
N GLN A 817 23.99 29.14 11.37
CA GLN A 817 24.77 30.17 12.08
C GLN A 817 24.99 29.91 13.58
N ARG A 818 24.10 29.18 14.27
CA ARG A 818 24.23 28.91 15.72
C ARG A 818 25.50 28.11 16.06
N TRP A 819 26.02 27.35 15.10
CA TRP A 819 27.18 26.48 15.29
C TRP A 819 28.49 27.09 14.78
N ALA A 820 28.47 28.29 14.20
CA ALA A 820 29.65 28.93 13.60
C ALA A 820 30.80 29.20 14.59
N ASN A 821 30.51 29.17 15.91
CA ASN A 821 31.48 29.38 16.98
C ASN A 821 31.99 28.09 17.64
N VAL A 822 31.46 26.91 17.25
CA VAL A 822 31.96 25.61 17.75
C VAL A 822 33.14 25.21 16.87
N SER A 823 34.34 25.17 17.45
CA SER A 823 35.54 24.75 16.74
C SER A 823 35.69 23.22 16.80
N VAL A 824 36.25 22.64 15.74
CA VAL A 824 36.36 21.18 15.60
C VAL A 824 37.84 20.79 15.48
N PRO A 825 38.36 19.88 16.34
CA PRO A 825 39.66 19.27 16.12
C PRO A 825 39.57 18.27 14.97
N ALA A 826 40.62 18.16 14.15
CA ALA A 826 40.75 17.14 13.12
C ALA A 826 40.88 15.72 13.72
N SER A 827 41.50 15.59 14.89
CA SER A 827 41.38 14.38 15.74
C SER A 827 41.81 14.67 17.19
N ASN A 828 41.62 13.68 18.08
CA ASN A 828 41.72 13.86 19.53
C ASN A 828 43.12 14.29 20.03
N LYS A 829 44.20 13.60 19.63
CA LYS A 829 45.60 13.91 20.01
C LYS A 829 46.59 13.43 18.95
N LEU A 830 47.77 14.07 18.89
CA LEU A 830 48.93 13.53 18.17
C LEU A 830 49.57 12.36 18.94
N PRO A 831 50.12 11.33 18.29
CA PRO A 831 50.90 10.28 18.95
C PRO A 831 52.21 10.82 19.55
N ASN A 832 52.63 10.24 20.69
CA ASN A 832 53.88 10.62 21.35
C ASN A 832 55.01 9.65 20.99
N ASP A 833 56.06 10.12 20.29
CA ASP A 833 57.23 9.32 19.91
C ASP A 833 58.32 9.25 21.00
N GLY A 834 58.17 10.03 22.07
CA GLY A 834 59.12 10.14 23.18
C GLY A 834 60.37 11.00 22.92
N GLN A 835 60.55 11.58 21.74
CA GLN A 835 61.78 12.24 21.29
C GLN A 835 61.60 13.75 21.15
N ALA A 836 62.70 14.51 21.08
CA ALA A 836 62.65 15.94 20.78
C ALA A 836 62.77 16.16 19.26
N PRO A 837 62.10 17.18 18.69
CA PRO A 837 62.00 17.34 17.25
C PRO A 837 63.33 17.66 16.59
N ALA A 838 63.45 17.33 15.30
CA ALA A 838 64.63 17.66 14.50
C ALA A 838 64.83 19.18 14.41
N ALA A 839 66.09 19.63 14.48
CA ALA A 839 66.43 21.04 14.30
C ALA A 839 66.24 21.45 12.82
N PRO A 840 65.86 22.71 12.53
CA PRO A 840 65.88 23.25 11.17
C PRO A 840 67.25 23.06 10.50
N ALA A 841 67.26 22.39 9.34
CA ALA A 841 68.48 22.08 8.59
C ALA A 841 69.17 23.32 7.99
N SER A 842 68.43 24.40 7.72
CA SER A 842 68.97 25.69 7.30
C SER A 842 68.22 26.86 7.93
N VAL A 843 68.94 27.98 8.09
CA VAL A 843 68.40 29.30 8.46
C VAL A 843 69.07 30.33 7.57
N ASN A 844 68.30 31.34 7.14
CA ASN A 844 68.77 32.52 6.45
C ASN A 844 68.24 33.77 7.18
N ALA A 845 68.93 34.90 7.05
CA ALA A 845 68.50 36.16 7.64
C ALA A 845 68.84 37.31 6.68
N SER A 846 67.82 37.83 5.98
CA SER A 846 67.96 38.79 4.90
C SER A 846 66.66 39.57 4.70
N GLY A 847 66.70 40.72 4.01
CA GLY A 847 65.50 41.49 3.66
C GLY A 847 64.66 42.03 4.84
N GLY A 848 65.18 41.98 6.07
CA GLY A 848 64.42 42.33 7.28
C GLY A 848 63.68 41.14 7.93
N ALA A 849 63.87 39.91 7.46
CA ALA A 849 63.30 38.69 8.03
C ALA A 849 64.38 37.64 8.35
N VAL A 850 64.00 36.67 9.20
CA VAL A 850 64.69 35.39 9.39
C VAL A 850 63.79 34.30 8.82
N THR A 851 64.34 33.40 8.01
CA THR A 851 63.61 32.29 7.38
C THR A 851 64.38 30.99 7.58
N TRP A 852 63.70 29.84 7.58
CA TRP A 852 64.34 28.54 7.81
C TRP A 852 63.68 27.41 7.03
N SER A 853 64.38 26.29 6.88
CA SER A 853 63.75 25.03 6.47
C SER A 853 62.80 24.54 7.58
N PRO A 854 61.64 23.93 7.27
CA PRO A 854 60.87 23.24 8.29
C PRO A 854 61.68 22.14 8.98
N SER A 855 61.23 21.69 10.15
CA SER A 855 61.74 20.47 10.78
C SER A 855 61.44 19.24 9.92
N ALA A 856 62.21 18.16 10.12
CA ALA A 856 61.91 16.83 9.59
C ALA A 856 60.98 16.02 10.51
N SER A 857 60.60 16.56 11.69
CA SER A 857 59.65 15.94 12.61
C SER A 857 58.22 16.37 12.31
N ASN A 858 57.29 15.41 12.31
CA ASN A 858 55.91 15.60 11.86
C ASN A 858 54.95 16.14 12.95
N ASP A 859 55.44 16.36 14.17
CA ASP A 859 54.69 16.75 15.37
C ASP A 859 54.98 18.19 15.84
N VAL A 860 55.67 18.98 14.99
CA VAL A 860 56.13 20.34 15.31
C VAL A 860 54.99 21.35 15.25
N VAL A 861 54.78 22.04 16.37
CA VAL A 861 53.76 23.10 16.55
C VAL A 861 54.26 24.49 16.19
N GLY A 862 55.57 24.66 16.06
CA GLY A 862 56.19 25.93 15.70
C GLY A 862 57.65 26.01 16.10
N TYR A 863 58.18 27.22 16.06
CA TYR A 863 59.61 27.51 16.15
C TYR A 863 59.89 28.68 17.09
N ARG A 864 60.94 28.53 17.91
CA ARG A 864 61.50 29.59 18.77
C ARG A 864 62.76 30.16 18.12
N VAL A 865 62.78 31.47 17.89
CA VAL A 865 63.88 32.19 17.22
C VAL A 865 64.71 32.94 18.26
N TYR A 866 65.98 32.60 18.35
CA TYR A 866 66.93 33.20 19.29
C TYR A 866 67.95 34.07 18.56
N ARG A 867 68.31 35.21 19.14
CA ARG A 867 69.29 36.17 18.61
C ARG A 867 70.42 36.38 19.61
N ALA A 868 71.66 36.36 19.13
CA ALA A 868 72.82 36.95 19.80
C ALA A 868 73.14 38.31 19.15
N PRO A 869 73.58 39.33 19.92
CA PRO A 869 73.89 40.66 19.37
C PRO A 869 75.12 40.67 18.44
N SER A 870 76.01 39.69 18.57
CA SER A 870 77.22 39.51 17.76
C SER A 870 77.66 38.03 17.75
N PRO A 871 78.53 37.60 16.82
CA PRO A 871 79.14 36.28 16.85
C PRO A 871 79.83 36.00 18.20
N GLY A 872 79.55 34.83 18.78
CA GLY A 872 80.09 34.40 20.08
C GLY A 872 79.39 34.97 21.32
N ALA A 873 78.45 35.91 21.17
CA ALA A 873 77.63 36.39 22.29
C ALA A 873 76.50 35.40 22.65
N ALA A 874 75.93 35.55 23.86
CA ALA A 874 74.83 34.70 24.32
C ALA A 874 73.54 34.92 23.51
N PHE A 875 72.86 33.84 23.17
CA PHE A 875 71.57 33.84 22.46
C PHE A 875 70.40 34.07 23.42
N GLN A 876 69.48 34.97 23.06
CA GLN A 876 68.25 35.26 23.80
C GLN A 876 67.02 35.02 22.91
N LEU A 877 65.94 34.47 23.47
CA LEU A 877 64.68 34.27 22.76
C LEU A 877 64.14 35.64 22.32
N THR A 878 63.93 35.80 21.02
CA THR A 878 63.60 37.09 20.37
C THR A 878 62.19 37.09 19.79
N GLY A 879 61.65 35.90 19.48
CA GLY A 879 60.25 35.67 19.16
C GLY A 879 59.99 34.20 18.84
N SER A 880 58.74 33.89 18.54
CA SER A 880 58.28 32.57 18.11
C SER A 880 57.42 32.73 16.86
N SER A 881 57.30 31.67 16.06
CA SER A 881 56.43 31.63 14.87
C SER A 881 55.91 30.22 14.63
N VAL A 882 54.68 30.09 14.13
CA VAL A 882 54.16 28.82 13.59
C VAL A 882 54.67 28.58 12.16
N ASP A 883 54.88 29.67 11.40
CA ASP A 883 55.46 29.65 10.07
C ASP A 883 56.99 29.43 10.11
N THR A 884 57.57 29.11 8.95
CA THR A 884 59.03 29.02 8.76
C THR A 884 59.71 30.39 8.56
N SER A 885 59.11 31.47 9.09
CA SER A 885 59.67 32.82 9.05
C SER A 885 59.27 33.68 10.25
N LEU A 886 60.09 34.70 10.54
CA LEU A 886 59.82 35.75 11.52
C LEU A 886 60.51 37.06 11.13
N GLY A 887 59.85 38.21 11.33
CA GLY A 887 60.46 39.53 11.15
C GLY A 887 61.69 39.72 12.04
N SER A 888 62.82 40.14 11.45
CA SER A 888 64.10 40.26 12.17
C SER A 888 64.16 41.55 13.01
N ARG A 889 64.70 41.45 14.22
CA ARG A 889 64.87 42.60 15.14
C ARG A 889 66.26 43.24 15.00
N GLY A 890 66.65 43.53 13.75
CA GLY A 890 67.90 44.19 13.39
C GLY A 890 69.15 43.28 13.39
N ARG A 891 70.33 43.91 13.23
CA ARG A 891 71.66 43.26 13.18
C ARG A 891 71.83 42.23 14.29
N GLY A 892 72.27 41.02 13.97
CA GLY A 892 72.42 39.93 14.94
C GLY A 892 72.83 38.60 14.30
N VAL A 893 73.18 37.63 15.14
CA VAL A 893 73.31 36.22 14.77
C VAL A 893 72.08 35.49 15.26
N TYR A 894 71.45 34.68 14.41
CA TYR A 894 70.18 34.04 14.66
C TYR A 894 70.31 32.51 14.60
N ILE A 895 69.66 31.82 15.54
CA ILE A 895 69.41 30.37 15.50
C ILE A 895 67.93 30.10 15.74
N VAL A 896 67.43 29.00 15.20
CA VAL A 896 66.05 28.57 15.32
C VAL A 896 66.01 27.20 16.00
N LYS A 897 64.98 26.96 16.80
CA LYS A 897 64.66 25.65 17.35
C LYS A 897 63.21 25.30 17.05
N ALA A 898 62.95 24.08 16.60
CA ALA A 898 61.61 23.54 16.50
C ALA A 898 61.08 23.18 17.91
N VAL A 899 59.76 23.19 18.07
CA VAL A 899 59.04 22.82 19.29
C VAL A 899 57.97 21.80 18.92
N ASP A 900 57.89 20.69 19.64
CA ASP A 900 56.89 19.64 19.41
C ASP A 900 55.57 19.90 20.15
N TYR A 901 54.54 19.13 19.79
CA TYR A 901 53.23 19.11 20.44
C TYR A 901 53.32 18.87 21.96
N TYR A 902 54.33 18.16 22.44
CA TYR A 902 54.60 17.90 23.86
C TYR A 902 55.56 18.92 24.50
N GLY A 903 55.79 20.07 23.85
CA GLY A 903 56.58 21.20 24.34
C GLY A 903 58.09 20.97 24.42
N ARG A 904 58.62 19.86 23.93
CA ARG A 904 60.07 19.62 23.84
C ARG A 904 60.65 20.48 22.73
N VAL A 905 61.94 20.77 22.84
CA VAL A 905 62.62 21.74 21.99
C VAL A 905 63.84 21.10 21.33
N SER A 906 64.01 21.33 20.04
CA SER A 906 65.10 20.75 19.24
C SER A 906 66.50 21.20 19.69
N GLY A 907 67.52 20.54 19.12
CA GLY A 907 68.85 21.14 18.98
C GLY A 907 68.79 22.50 18.27
N ALA A 908 69.87 23.28 18.34
CA ALA A 908 69.96 24.52 17.56
C ALA A 908 70.17 24.19 16.07
N SER A 909 69.52 24.95 15.19
CA SER A 909 69.86 25.02 13.77
C SER A 909 71.30 25.52 13.54
N PRO A 910 71.83 25.44 12.31
CA PRO A 910 72.90 26.32 11.87
C PRO A 910 72.54 27.79 12.10
N SER A 911 73.54 28.65 12.32
CA SER A 911 73.34 30.07 12.61
C SER A 911 73.41 30.95 11.37
N ALA A 912 72.43 31.82 11.17
CA ALA A 912 72.44 32.88 10.16
C ALA A 912 72.96 34.19 10.75
N GLN A 913 73.69 35.00 9.97
CA GLN A 913 74.14 36.33 10.37
C GLN A 913 73.43 37.40 9.54
N TYR A 914 73.00 38.49 10.18
CA TYR A 914 72.36 39.62 9.53
C TYR A 914 73.01 40.94 9.99
N GLY A 915 73.37 41.79 9.03
CA GLY A 915 74.23 42.96 9.23
C GLY A 915 75.72 42.60 9.25
N ASP A 916 76.57 43.59 8.94
CA ASP A 916 78.02 43.42 8.92
C ASP A 916 78.58 43.22 10.35
N PHE A 917 79.62 42.41 10.51
CA PHE A 917 80.31 42.17 11.80
C PHE A 917 81.81 42.42 11.75
N THR A 918 82.31 43.05 10.67
CA THR A 918 83.65 43.63 10.66
C THR A 918 83.79 44.70 11.76
N PRO A 919 84.96 44.81 12.41
CA PRO A 919 85.32 45.98 13.20
C PRO A 919 85.67 47.15 12.27
N ASP A 920 85.27 48.36 12.63
CA ASP A 920 85.85 49.56 12.03
C ASP A 920 87.38 49.57 12.26
N PRO A 921 88.19 50.06 11.31
CA PRO A 921 89.62 50.20 11.50
C PRO A 921 89.92 51.17 12.67
N PRO A 922 91.01 50.96 13.44
CA PRO A 922 91.34 51.80 14.57
C PRO A 922 91.65 53.24 14.12
N PRO A 923 91.33 54.27 14.92
CA PRO A 923 91.67 55.64 14.60
C PRO A 923 93.19 55.83 14.60
N GLU A 924 93.75 56.30 13.49
CA GLU A 924 95.15 56.70 13.43
C GLU A 924 95.39 57.96 14.27
N THR A 925 96.48 57.97 15.03
CA THR A 925 96.91 59.12 15.81
C THR A 925 97.92 59.95 15.04
N ASP A 926 97.68 61.27 14.91
CA ASP A 926 98.57 62.21 14.24
C ASP A 926 100.04 62.12 14.71
N ASN A 927 100.96 62.34 13.77
CA ASN A 927 102.23 63.02 14.05
C ASN A 927 102.71 63.75 12.79
N ASP A 928 102.95 65.05 12.92
CA ASP A 928 103.62 65.86 11.90
C ASP A 928 105.03 65.33 11.57
N ASN A 929 105.47 65.48 10.32
CA ASN A 929 106.52 66.47 9.98
C ASN A 929 106.78 66.62 8.47
N ASN A 930 106.04 67.55 7.85
CA ASN A 930 106.57 68.69 7.09
C ASN A 930 107.96 68.59 6.40
N SER A 931 107.94 68.45 5.07
CA SER A 931 108.78 69.20 4.11
C SER A 931 107.99 69.19 2.78
N GLY A 932 107.78 70.29 2.04
CA GLY A 932 108.74 71.35 1.70
C GLY A 932 109.53 70.91 0.46
N ASN A 933 109.57 71.63 -0.68
CA ASN A 933 109.16 73.01 -0.95
C ASN A 933 109.06 73.26 -2.49
N SER A 934 108.27 74.27 -2.92
CA SER A 934 108.22 74.87 -4.28
C SER A 934 107.75 73.94 -5.43
N GLY A 935 107.10 74.42 -6.50
CA GLY A 935 106.56 75.75 -6.77
C GLY A 935 107.01 76.35 -8.12
N ASN A 936 106.01 76.82 -8.88
CA ASN A 936 106.07 77.78 -10.00
C ASN A 936 106.46 77.33 -11.44
N SER A 937 105.50 77.50 -12.37
CA SER A 937 105.60 77.84 -13.82
C SER A 937 106.33 76.89 -14.80
N GLY A 938 105.77 76.68 -16.01
CA GLY A 938 106.48 75.91 -17.06
C GLY A 938 105.78 75.51 -18.37
N ASN A 939 104.81 76.27 -18.88
CA ASN A 939 104.28 76.38 -20.26
C ASN A 939 104.67 75.39 -21.42
N ASN A 940 103.70 75.15 -22.33
CA ASN A 940 103.79 74.69 -23.75
C ASN A 940 104.06 73.21 -24.17
N ASN A 941 103.12 72.69 -25.00
CA ASN A 941 103.31 71.94 -26.27
C ASN A 941 104.00 70.54 -26.30
N ASN A 942 103.59 69.55 -27.10
CA ASN A 942 102.48 69.37 -28.08
C ASN A 942 102.44 67.89 -28.59
N SER A 943 101.34 67.45 -29.22
CA SER A 943 101.12 66.16 -29.97
C SER A 943 101.08 64.87 -29.13
N GLY A 944 100.20 63.88 -29.39
CA GLY A 944 99.05 63.74 -30.32
C GLY A 944 98.11 62.62 -29.78
N ASP A 945 96.79 62.69 -29.98
CA ASP A 945 96.01 62.10 -31.10
C ASP A 945 96.02 60.55 -31.13
N SER A 946 94.92 59.79 -31.30
CA SER A 946 93.51 60.08 -31.72
C SER A 946 92.51 59.24 -30.88
N GLY A 947 91.17 59.41 -30.90
CA GLY A 947 90.28 60.40 -31.53
C GLY A 947 88.78 59.98 -31.53
N ASP A 948 87.86 60.96 -31.48
CA ASP A 948 86.49 61.04 -32.09
C ASP A 948 85.39 59.96 -31.79
N SER A 949 84.05 60.19 -31.72
CA SER A 949 83.06 61.32 -31.67
C SER A 949 81.68 60.78 -31.15
N GLY A 950 80.60 61.53 -30.86
CA GLY A 950 80.40 62.98 -30.68
C GLY A 950 78.96 63.52 -30.98
N ASN A 951 78.24 64.05 -29.96
CA ASN A 951 77.03 64.94 -30.04
C ASN A 951 75.67 64.29 -30.48
N SER A 952 74.43 64.75 -30.19
CA SER A 952 73.76 65.89 -29.47
C SER A 952 72.28 65.49 -29.11
N GLY A 953 71.35 66.22 -28.44
CA GLY A 953 71.33 67.49 -27.68
C GLY A 953 69.91 68.14 -27.51
N ASN A 954 69.73 68.99 -26.47
CA ASN A 954 68.77 70.13 -26.29
C ASN A 954 67.27 70.03 -25.81
N SER A 955 66.95 70.78 -24.72
CA SER A 955 65.76 71.64 -24.39
C SER A 955 64.29 71.14 -24.37
N ASP A 956 63.31 71.66 -23.60
CA ASP A 956 63.22 72.51 -22.36
C ASP A 956 61.74 72.59 -21.86
N GLY A 957 61.46 72.97 -20.59
CA GLY A 957 60.08 73.26 -20.07
C GLY A 957 59.98 73.39 -18.53
N ASP A 958 59.07 74.24 -17.99
CA ASP A 958 59.15 74.78 -16.60
C ASP A 958 57.80 74.87 -15.81
N THR A 959 57.90 75.17 -14.49
CA THR A 959 56.91 75.66 -13.48
C THR A 959 56.18 74.66 -12.53
N GLY A 960 55.95 75.10 -11.27
CA GLY A 960 55.28 74.38 -10.14
C GLY A 960 54.01 75.09 -9.63
N GLY A 961 53.47 74.90 -8.40
CA GLY A 961 53.86 74.13 -7.20
C GLY A 961 52.89 74.39 -6.00
N THR A 962 53.31 74.12 -4.75
CA THR A 962 52.58 74.30 -3.43
C THR A 962 51.43 73.31 -3.13
N GLY A 963 51.03 73.00 -1.87
CA GLY A 963 51.46 73.46 -0.53
C GLY A 963 51.14 72.44 0.61
N ASP A 964 51.35 72.80 1.89
CA ASP A 964 51.59 71.84 3.02
C ASP A 964 50.84 72.16 4.36
N SER A 965 50.89 71.24 5.33
CA SER A 965 50.57 71.31 6.79
C SER A 965 49.08 71.24 7.24
N GLY A 966 48.73 70.75 8.45
CA GLY A 966 49.54 69.98 9.44
C GLY A 966 48.97 69.91 10.88
N ASN A 967 49.32 68.82 11.60
CA ASN A 967 49.49 68.68 13.07
C ASN A 967 48.28 68.64 14.09
N SER A 968 48.24 67.54 14.88
CA SER A 968 47.86 67.33 16.33
C SER A 968 46.71 68.08 17.05
N GLY A 969 46.02 67.39 17.99
CA GLY A 969 45.41 68.09 19.15
C GLY A 969 44.29 67.41 19.99
N ASP A 970 44.61 66.33 20.72
CA ASP A 970 44.15 65.93 22.09
C ASP A 970 42.68 66.07 22.63
N SER A 971 42.34 65.14 23.55
CA SER A 971 41.36 65.13 24.68
C SER A 971 39.96 65.82 24.65
N GLY A 972 38.97 65.22 25.36
CA GLY A 972 37.78 65.98 25.82
C GLY A 972 36.50 65.20 26.17
N ASN A 973 36.41 64.72 27.42
CA ASN A 973 35.33 63.93 28.05
C ASN A 973 33.87 64.47 28.02
N ASP A 974 32.94 63.57 28.37
CA ASP A 974 31.63 63.76 29.06
C ASP A 974 30.40 64.39 28.37
N GLY A 975 29.22 63.88 28.78
CA GLY A 975 27.89 64.47 28.57
C GLY A 975 27.12 63.93 27.34
N GLY A 976 25.93 63.33 27.44
CA GLY A 976 25.16 62.91 28.61
C GLY A 976 23.66 63.24 28.53
N ASP A 977 22.84 62.18 28.60
CA ASP A 977 21.43 62.14 29.05
C ASP A 977 20.27 62.65 28.14
N THR A 978 19.16 61.88 28.16
CA THR A 978 17.82 62.10 27.57
C THR A 978 17.67 62.45 26.06
N GLY A 979 16.57 62.08 25.38
CA GLY A 979 15.50 61.16 25.76
C GLY A 979 14.16 61.37 25.02
N ASN A 980 13.46 60.25 24.76
CA ASN A 980 12.01 60.13 24.48
C ASN A 980 11.41 60.64 23.13
N SER A 981 10.51 59.82 22.57
CA SER A 981 9.48 60.09 21.53
C SER A 981 9.93 60.51 20.12
N GLY A 982 9.24 60.11 19.03
CA GLY A 982 8.22 59.06 18.93
C GLY A 982 7.27 59.19 17.72
N ASN A 983 6.78 58.03 17.25
CA ASN A 983 5.61 57.81 16.37
C ASN A 983 5.66 58.25 14.88
N SER A 984 5.01 57.43 14.02
CA SER A 984 4.68 57.67 12.60
C SER A 984 5.88 57.81 11.64
N GLY A 985 5.80 57.39 10.37
CA GLY A 985 4.76 56.67 9.63
C GLY A 985 5.21 56.55 8.17
N GLY A 986 5.00 55.40 7.52
CA GLY A 986 5.58 55.12 6.20
C GLY A 986 4.79 55.71 5.02
N ASN A 987 5.46 55.86 3.87
CA ASN A 987 4.82 55.75 2.55
C ASN A 987 5.84 55.46 1.41
N THR A 988 5.35 54.90 0.30
CA THR A 988 5.85 54.94 -1.12
C THR A 988 7.36 55.06 -1.45
N GLY A 989 7.91 54.35 -2.45
CA GLY A 989 7.31 53.46 -3.48
C GLY A 989 7.77 53.78 -4.91
N ASN A 990 7.53 52.85 -5.87
CA ASN A 990 7.91 52.92 -7.30
C ASN A 990 9.44 52.92 -7.57
N SER A 991 10.01 52.57 -8.73
CA SER A 991 9.60 51.94 -10.01
C SER A 991 10.93 51.45 -10.68
N GLY A 992 11.06 50.69 -11.78
CA GLY A 992 10.18 50.17 -12.84
C GLY A 992 11.06 49.76 -14.06
N ASP A 993 10.48 49.14 -15.08
CA ASP A 993 10.97 48.94 -16.47
C ASP A 993 12.33 48.22 -16.78
N SER A 994 12.18 46.96 -17.20
CA SER A 994 12.67 46.34 -18.46
C SER A 994 13.93 46.83 -19.20
N SER A 995 14.78 45.89 -19.68
CA SER A 995 14.79 45.43 -21.10
C SER A 995 16.02 44.57 -21.51
N GLY A 996 15.86 43.75 -22.57
CA GLY A 996 16.78 43.73 -23.72
C GLY A 996 18.16 43.05 -23.70
N ASP A 997 18.17 41.74 -23.99
CA ASP A 997 18.90 41.13 -25.14
C ASP A 997 20.44 40.84 -25.15
N SER A 998 20.77 39.72 -25.81
CA SER A 998 21.99 39.35 -26.53
C SER A 998 23.33 39.04 -25.81
N GLY A 999 23.82 37.81 -26.04
CA GLY A 999 25.19 37.57 -26.52
C GLY A 999 26.23 36.92 -25.59
N GLY A 1000 27.08 36.06 -26.18
CA GLY A 1000 28.42 35.75 -25.64
C GLY A 1000 28.71 34.30 -25.25
N SER A 1001 29.17 33.48 -26.21
CA SER A 1001 29.80 32.18 -25.91
C SER A 1001 31.22 32.34 -25.39
N SER A 1002 31.65 31.51 -24.44
CA SER A 1002 33.07 31.18 -24.23
C SER A 1002 33.25 29.69 -24.01
N ASN A 1003 34.21 29.09 -24.72
CA ASN A 1003 34.51 27.67 -24.71
C ASN A 1003 35.96 27.47 -24.24
N SER A 1004 36.22 26.59 -23.28
CA SER A 1004 37.57 26.26 -22.82
C SER A 1004 37.69 24.79 -22.46
N SER A 1005 38.54 24.08 -23.21
CA SER A 1005 38.72 22.63 -23.19
C SER A 1005 39.99 22.18 -22.46
N GLY A 1006 39.99 20.94 -21.96
CA GLY A 1006 41.20 20.12 -21.86
C GLY A 1006 41.55 19.60 -20.46
N GLY A 1007 41.90 18.31 -20.38
CA GLY A 1007 42.31 17.62 -19.15
C GLY A 1007 42.01 16.13 -19.24
N ASP A 1008 42.95 15.35 -19.79
CA ASP A 1008 42.77 13.94 -20.16
C ASP A 1008 43.55 12.98 -19.22
N SER A 1009 43.38 11.67 -19.41
CA SER A 1009 44.10 10.54 -18.78
C SER A 1009 43.73 10.17 -17.32
N SER A 1010 43.89 8.92 -16.85
CA SER A 1010 44.56 7.75 -17.47
C SER A 1010 43.90 6.39 -17.15
N ASP A 1011 44.13 5.42 -18.04
CA ASP A 1011 43.69 4.01 -17.96
C ASP A 1011 44.31 3.16 -16.83
N SER A 1012 43.53 2.22 -16.29
CA SER A 1012 43.96 0.84 -15.99
C SER A 1012 42.73 -0.03 -15.62
N GLY A 1013 42.65 -1.33 -15.94
CA GLY A 1013 43.59 -2.16 -16.72
C GLY A 1013 43.70 -3.59 -16.17
N GLY A 1014 42.72 -4.46 -16.44
CA GLY A 1014 42.76 -5.86 -16.00
C GLY A 1014 41.75 -6.75 -16.75
N ASN A 1015 42.24 -7.81 -17.40
CA ASN A 1015 41.44 -8.69 -18.27
C ASN A 1015 41.90 -10.16 -18.15
N SER A 1016 40.97 -11.07 -17.84
CA SER A 1016 41.05 -12.52 -18.06
C SER A 1016 39.66 -13.16 -17.84
N GLY A 1017 39.18 -14.13 -18.65
CA GLY A 1017 39.69 -14.65 -19.92
C GLY A 1017 38.70 -15.65 -20.55
N ASN A 1018 38.81 -15.88 -21.87
CA ASN A 1018 37.92 -16.79 -22.63
C ASN A 1018 38.18 -18.29 -22.38
N SER A 1019 37.16 -19.12 -22.58
CA SER A 1019 37.20 -20.18 -23.62
C SER A 1019 35.82 -20.78 -23.93
N GLU A 1020 35.54 -21.04 -25.21
CA GLU A 1020 34.30 -21.64 -25.71
C GLU A 1020 34.19 -23.15 -25.42
N ASN A 1021 32.99 -23.72 -25.56
CA ASN A 1021 32.82 -24.94 -26.36
C ASN A 1021 31.40 -25.05 -26.94
N SER A 1022 31.24 -25.81 -28.02
CA SER A 1022 29.99 -25.98 -28.79
C SER A 1022 29.18 -27.22 -28.39
N GLY A 1023 27.88 -27.19 -28.66
CA GLY A 1023 26.95 -28.31 -28.55
C GLY A 1023 25.74 -28.11 -29.47
N ASP A 1024 25.32 -29.15 -30.18
CA ASP A 1024 24.47 -29.05 -31.38
C ASP A 1024 23.17 -29.85 -31.26
N SER A 1025 22.16 -29.46 -32.07
CA SER A 1025 21.01 -30.25 -32.53
C SER A 1025 19.80 -30.61 -31.63
N ASN A 1026 18.64 -30.62 -32.32
CA ASN A 1026 17.45 -31.50 -32.19
C ASN A 1026 16.48 -31.43 -31.00
N SER A 1027 15.36 -30.72 -31.25
CA SER A 1027 13.98 -31.25 -31.26
C SER A 1027 13.52 -32.30 -30.23
N GLN A 1028 12.49 -31.93 -29.46
CA GLN A 1028 11.16 -32.51 -29.66
C GLN A 1028 10.06 -31.47 -29.38
#